data_AF-A0A924DVU1-F1
#
_entry.id   AF-A0A924DVU1-F1
#
_cell.length_a   1.000
_cell.length_b   1.000
_cell.length_c   1.000
_cell.angle_alpha   90.00
_cell.angle_beta   90.00
_cell.angle_gamma   90.00
#
_symmetry.space_group_name_H-M   'P 1'
#
loop_
_entity.id
_entity.type
_entity.pdbx_description
1 polymer ?
#
loop_
_entity_poly.entity_id
_entity_poly.type
_entity_poly.pdbx_seq_one_letter_code
_entity_poly.pdbx_strand_id
1 'polypeptide(L)'
;MKKNIQLSIYPLTIILSYLIFIIILDITSKIESATFWAMAFGAFTIFLGEKYMPFKKEWQGFDTRAGTDGLYLLLVHGLLGKLIQAGALSAIVLFSSYTSFKINFWPNHFPMALQIILLISLSEFVRYWIHYYCHHSPLLWRFHAVHHSTEKLYWWNVGRFHPIEKVFQLCGESILFIFMGVNPLALGLYFVFYAVNGFFQHCNIDMRLGLLNRIISGPEQHRYHHSYQALEANNNFGNKLSLYDQIFGTYFLPDSLGPTHYGLKNKNYPQNFIDQLLAPFIHDLDQTGTFSLKSKLMNLSIRIKGGKIYKKHLESNRSLVEIQTEILLKILKKNKQTSLGLKYHFADIDSISKYQENIPIHEYEDLRAYYEDQESKNTYGLITNKPVFYTQTSGSTSKAKLIPILEETIRANKDSQNFSLFEALKKSDNYTVGNFLVFTGQKIEGHTVNGLEIGSASAHFIASFPKIISSLYVVPSAVFEIADVDLRYNLVLRIILNENNITFIGCANPSTLLKLEVMINEKFDLFITDLSNGSFFDSHKLDQNIVKVIKKKLTPRPEKAQRLKELYKSKGKISLHDLLPKTVVVATWQGGSCKLAFEKIKKSFSEELNAPLFHEIGYLASEARISVPLTNSNGEMLTIYDHFFEFKPVDEINNNQYLLLHQLKFGIEYMIYLTTYNGLYRYNINDVIRVDDFRNGIPLIRFIRKGTGVTSITGEKLYENQFLEAVSFLNENHQLKLNMIALADEENAYYIALIEGELMGHDLFQLELELDNLLRKINIEYDSKRCSDRLHALKLIQVNDGFIEEFAKQEILIKKVREAQWKLKALLTLKVFEKIFSEWKVWQRK
;
A
#
# COMPACT_ATOMS: atom_id res chain seq x y z
N MET A 1 -20.95 35.17 29.73
CA MET A 1 -20.45 36.24 28.82
C MET A 1 -19.70 35.67 27.61
N LYS A 2 -18.63 34.85 27.78
CA LYS A 2 -17.85 34.29 26.67
C LYS A 2 -18.68 33.57 25.59
N LYS A 3 -19.52 32.59 25.98
CA LYS A 3 -20.38 31.84 25.03
C LYS A 3 -21.30 32.74 24.18
N ASN A 4 -21.85 33.80 24.77
CA ASN A 4 -22.72 34.73 24.04
C ASN A 4 -21.91 35.51 22.99
N ILE A 5 -20.71 35.98 23.35
CA ILE A 5 -19.79 36.66 22.43
C ILE A 5 -19.36 35.73 21.29
N GLN A 6 -19.07 34.46 21.58
CA GLN A 6 -18.66 33.46 20.58
C GLN A 6 -19.74 33.18 19.52
N LEU A 7 -21.02 33.30 19.88
CA LEU A 7 -22.13 33.10 18.96
C LEU A 7 -22.54 34.40 18.24
N SER A 8 -22.36 35.56 18.90
CA SER A 8 -22.88 36.83 18.40
C SER A 8 -21.89 37.64 17.57
N ILE A 9 -20.57 37.44 17.74
CA ILE A 9 -19.55 38.27 17.07
C ILE A 9 -19.66 38.23 15.54
N TYR A 10 -19.90 37.05 14.95
CA TYR A 10 -20.08 36.90 13.50
C TYR A 10 -21.31 37.65 12.97
N PRO A 11 -22.55 37.32 13.40
CA PRO A 11 -23.74 37.97 12.84
C PRO A 11 -23.80 39.47 13.15
N LEU A 12 -23.34 39.91 14.33
CA LEU A 12 -23.29 41.33 14.67
C LEU A 12 -22.32 42.11 13.78
N THR A 13 -21.14 41.56 13.51
CA THR A 13 -20.15 42.23 12.64
C THR A 13 -20.68 42.37 11.22
N ILE A 14 -21.33 41.33 10.68
CA ILE A 14 -21.96 41.38 9.35
C ILE A 14 -23.06 42.46 9.28
N ILE A 15 -23.97 42.48 10.27
CA ILE A 15 -25.07 43.46 10.32
C ILE A 15 -24.51 44.88 10.44
N LEU A 16 -23.54 45.11 11.33
CA LEU A 16 -22.93 46.43 11.53
C LEU A 16 -22.14 46.89 10.30
N SER A 17 -21.44 45.98 9.61
CA SER A 17 -20.81 46.29 8.33
C SER A 17 -21.83 46.74 7.27
N TYR A 18 -23.01 46.12 7.20
CA TYR A 18 -24.08 46.58 6.31
C TYR A 18 -24.68 47.92 6.71
N LEU A 19 -24.85 48.18 8.01
CA LEU A 19 -25.30 49.49 8.48
C LEU A 19 -24.29 50.59 8.12
N ILE A 20 -22.99 50.32 8.29
CA ILE A 20 -21.92 51.25 7.90
C ILE A 20 -21.92 51.48 6.39
N PHE A 21 -22.14 50.43 5.59
CA PHE A 21 -22.30 50.58 4.15
C PHE A 21 -23.41 51.57 3.82
N ILE A 22 -24.61 51.41 4.41
CA ILE A 22 -25.77 52.28 4.17
C ILE A 22 -25.44 53.72 4.58
N ILE A 23 -24.91 53.92 5.79
CA ILE A 23 -24.56 55.26 6.33
C ILE A 23 -23.55 55.97 5.42
N ILE A 24 -22.50 55.28 5.00
CA ILE A 24 -21.45 55.89 4.16
C ILE A 24 -21.97 56.11 2.74
N LEU A 25 -22.85 55.26 2.23
CA LEU A 25 -23.50 55.46 0.95
C LEU A 25 -24.38 56.72 0.98
N ASP A 26 -25.14 56.93 2.05
CA ASP A 26 -25.98 58.12 2.24
C ASP A 26 -25.12 59.39 2.31
N ILE A 27 -23.96 59.34 2.98
CA ILE A 27 -23.05 60.49 3.11
C ILE A 27 -22.32 60.81 1.81
N THR A 28 -21.82 59.79 1.11
CA THR A 28 -20.85 59.99 0.01
C THR A 28 -21.46 59.82 -1.38
N SER A 29 -22.64 59.21 -1.47
CA SER A 29 -23.27 58.73 -2.71
C SER A 29 -22.35 57.85 -3.57
N LYS A 30 -21.29 57.27 -2.98
CA LYS A 30 -20.29 56.45 -3.68
C LYS A 30 -20.29 55.03 -3.11
N ILE A 31 -20.79 54.08 -3.90
CA ILE A 31 -20.83 52.64 -3.55
C ILE A 31 -19.44 52.12 -3.21
N GLU A 32 -18.40 52.54 -3.93
CA GLU A 32 -17.02 52.11 -3.67
C GLU A 32 -16.53 52.53 -2.28
N SER A 33 -16.83 53.78 -1.87
CA SER A 33 -16.49 54.31 -0.55
C SER A 33 -17.25 53.55 0.55
N ALA A 34 -18.54 53.34 0.35
CA ALA A 34 -19.39 52.58 1.26
C ALA A 34 -18.89 51.14 1.46
N THR A 35 -18.55 50.46 0.36
CA THR A 35 -18.01 49.09 0.39
C THR A 35 -16.69 49.06 1.16
N PHE A 36 -15.75 49.96 0.84
CA PHE A 36 -14.44 50.02 1.48
C PHE A 36 -14.54 50.19 3.00
N TRP A 37 -15.29 51.19 3.48
CA TRP A 37 -15.39 51.47 4.91
C TRP A 37 -16.13 50.38 5.68
N ALA A 38 -17.15 49.76 5.08
CA ALA A 38 -17.83 48.60 5.66
C ALA A 38 -16.92 47.38 5.82
N MET A 39 -16.07 47.09 4.83
CA MET A 39 -15.07 46.02 4.91
C MET A 39 -13.98 46.35 5.93
N ALA A 40 -13.50 47.60 5.96
CA ALA A 40 -12.49 48.06 6.92
C ALA A 40 -12.99 47.95 8.36
N PHE A 41 -14.25 48.28 8.62
CA PHE A 41 -14.87 48.07 9.93
C PHE A 41 -14.94 46.59 10.32
N GLY A 42 -15.35 45.72 9.39
CA GLY A 42 -15.40 44.28 9.63
C GLY A 42 -14.03 43.71 9.97
N ALA A 43 -13.01 44.05 9.17
CA ALA A 43 -11.62 43.69 9.42
C ALA A 43 -11.13 44.19 10.79
N PHE A 44 -11.43 45.43 11.16
CA PHE A 44 -11.06 46.00 12.46
C PHE A 44 -11.72 45.25 13.63
N THR A 45 -13.00 44.92 13.51
CA THR A 45 -13.74 44.16 14.54
C THR A 45 -13.15 42.76 14.72
N ILE A 46 -12.80 42.10 13.62
CA ILE A 46 -12.18 40.76 13.62
C ILE A 46 -10.77 40.84 14.22
N PHE A 47 -9.98 41.85 13.87
CA PHE A 47 -8.67 42.10 14.48
C PHE A 47 -8.76 42.26 16.00
N LEU A 48 -9.72 43.05 16.52
CA LEU A 48 -9.96 43.15 17.95
C LEU A 48 -10.38 41.80 18.54
N GLY A 49 -11.22 41.05 17.84
CA GLY A 49 -11.62 39.70 18.21
C GLY A 49 -10.43 38.75 18.36
N GLU A 50 -9.48 38.74 17.43
CA GLU A 50 -8.28 37.90 17.51
C GLU A 50 -7.34 38.32 18.64
N LYS A 51 -7.28 39.63 18.92
CA LYS A 51 -6.46 40.17 20.01
C LYS A 51 -7.01 39.76 21.38
N TYR A 52 -8.33 39.84 21.59
CA TYR A 52 -8.95 39.65 22.90
C TYR A 52 -9.54 38.25 23.13
N MET A 53 -9.85 37.51 22.06
CA MET A 53 -10.45 36.17 22.14
C MET A 53 -9.77 35.20 21.14
N PRO A 54 -8.45 34.96 21.26
CA PRO A 54 -7.74 34.07 20.36
C PRO A 54 -8.17 32.61 20.56
N PHE A 55 -8.32 31.88 19.46
CA PHE A 55 -8.44 30.42 19.45
C PHE A 55 -7.13 29.76 19.86
N LYS A 56 -6.01 30.22 19.28
CA LYS A 56 -4.66 29.84 19.64
C LYS A 56 -3.83 31.06 20.02
N LYS A 57 -3.39 31.13 21.29
CA LYS A 57 -2.56 32.24 21.79
C LYS A 57 -1.20 32.33 21.07
N GLU A 58 -0.63 31.18 20.70
CA GLU A 58 0.65 31.08 19.96
C GLU A 58 0.62 31.66 18.54
N TRP A 59 -0.58 31.95 18.01
CA TRP A 59 -0.77 32.58 16.70
C TRP A 59 -0.85 34.11 16.77
N GLN A 60 -0.83 34.69 17.98
CA GLN A 60 -0.81 36.14 18.14
C GLN A 60 0.56 36.73 17.82
N GLY A 61 0.57 37.91 17.20
CA GLY A 61 1.77 38.65 16.81
C GLY A 61 2.07 38.60 15.31
N PHE A 62 2.76 39.61 14.80
CA PHE A 62 3.21 39.65 13.41
C PHE A 62 4.63 39.08 13.32
N ASP A 63 4.81 38.03 12.51
CA ASP A 63 6.13 37.54 12.12
C ASP A 63 6.46 37.97 10.67
N THR A 64 7.62 37.55 10.16
CA THR A 64 8.05 37.88 8.78
C THR A 64 7.05 37.44 7.70
N ARG A 65 6.19 36.44 7.98
CA ARG A 65 5.18 35.93 7.05
C ARG A 65 3.99 36.87 6.91
N ALA A 66 3.67 37.65 7.95
CA ALA A 66 2.62 38.66 7.86
C ALA A 66 2.91 39.74 6.80
N GLY A 67 4.20 40.06 6.58
CA GLY A 67 4.62 40.94 5.49
C GLY A 67 4.29 40.34 4.11
N THR A 68 4.59 39.05 3.91
CA THR A 68 4.22 38.30 2.70
C THR A 68 2.70 38.31 2.48
N ASP A 69 1.91 38.08 3.53
CA ASP A 69 0.44 38.12 3.43
C ASP A 69 -0.09 39.50 3.07
N GLY A 70 0.52 40.56 3.61
CA GLY A 70 0.23 41.94 3.24
C GLY A 70 0.48 42.22 1.75
N LEU A 71 1.56 41.67 1.18
CA LEU A 71 1.84 41.77 -0.26
C LEU A 71 0.77 41.03 -1.10
N TYR A 72 0.34 39.83 -0.69
CA TYR A 72 -0.76 39.13 -1.35
C TYR A 72 -2.06 39.92 -1.29
N LEU A 73 -2.41 40.47 -0.13
CA LEU A 73 -3.63 41.26 0.04
C LEU A 73 -3.59 42.54 -0.81
N LEU A 74 -2.46 43.24 -0.86
CA LEU A 74 -2.32 44.47 -1.64
C LEU A 74 -2.23 44.21 -3.14
N LEU A 75 -1.31 43.34 -3.58
CA LEU A 75 -0.97 43.15 -4.99
C LEU A 75 -1.96 42.22 -5.70
N VAL A 76 -2.34 41.11 -5.06
CA VAL A 76 -3.19 40.09 -5.68
C VAL A 76 -4.67 40.39 -5.46
N HIS A 77 -5.08 40.66 -4.22
CA HIS A 77 -6.48 40.99 -3.94
C HIS A 77 -6.84 42.44 -4.30
N GLY A 78 -5.96 43.40 -3.98
CA GLY A 78 -6.17 44.81 -4.28
C GLY A 78 -5.96 45.16 -5.75
N LEU A 79 -4.70 45.24 -6.19
CA LEU A 79 -4.33 45.76 -7.51
C LEU A 79 -4.82 44.86 -8.66
N LEU A 80 -4.44 43.57 -8.65
CA LEU A 80 -4.85 42.63 -9.70
C LEU A 80 -6.37 42.45 -9.74
N GLY A 81 -7.03 42.39 -8.58
CA GLY A 81 -8.48 42.34 -8.50
C GLY A 81 -9.17 43.49 -9.23
N LYS A 82 -8.71 44.73 -9.03
CA LYS A 82 -9.22 45.92 -9.73
C LYS A 82 -8.96 45.87 -11.24
N LEU A 83 -7.78 45.41 -11.65
CA LEU A 83 -7.45 45.27 -13.08
C LEU A 83 -8.35 44.26 -13.79
N ILE A 84 -8.64 43.11 -13.16
CA ILE A 84 -9.55 42.10 -13.71
C ILE A 84 -10.96 42.67 -13.84
N GLN A 85 -11.45 43.39 -12.83
CA GLN A 85 -12.78 44.01 -12.87
C GLN A 85 -12.88 45.07 -13.99
N ALA A 86 -11.88 45.95 -14.12
CA ALA A 86 -11.83 46.94 -15.18
C ALA A 86 -11.78 46.31 -16.59
N GLY A 87 -10.98 45.24 -16.75
CA GLY A 87 -10.91 44.46 -17.98
C GLY A 87 -12.22 43.77 -18.33
N ALA A 88 -12.87 43.14 -17.35
CA ALA A 88 -14.18 42.51 -17.54
C ALA A 88 -15.23 43.53 -17.96
N LEU A 89 -15.33 44.67 -17.27
CA LEU A 89 -16.25 45.75 -17.64
C LEU A 89 -16.00 46.24 -19.08
N SER A 90 -14.73 46.45 -19.45
CA SER A 90 -14.35 46.88 -20.80
C SER A 90 -14.76 45.85 -21.86
N ALA A 91 -14.55 44.56 -21.59
CA ALA A 91 -14.94 43.47 -22.48
C ALA A 91 -16.46 43.42 -22.70
N ILE A 92 -17.26 43.64 -21.64
CA ILE A 92 -18.71 43.73 -21.75
C ILE A 92 -19.14 44.97 -22.56
N VAL A 93 -18.55 46.15 -22.30
CA VAL A 93 -18.85 47.36 -23.08
C VAL A 93 -18.57 47.13 -24.56
N LEU A 94 -17.41 46.55 -24.89
CA LEU A 94 -17.07 46.18 -26.26
C LEU A 94 -18.08 45.18 -26.83
N PHE A 95 -18.37 44.08 -26.14
CA PHE A 95 -19.34 43.08 -26.60
C PHE A 95 -20.73 43.68 -26.83
N SER A 96 -21.20 44.56 -25.94
CA SER A 96 -22.47 45.27 -26.08
C SER A 96 -22.49 46.27 -27.24
N SER A 97 -21.33 46.78 -27.65
CA SER A 97 -21.21 47.65 -28.83
C SER A 97 -21.33 46.91 -30.16
N TYR A 98 -21.00 45.60 -30.17
CA TYR A 98 -21.08 44.74 -31.36
C TYR A 98 -22.34 43.86 -31.41
N THR A 99 -23.16 43.84 -30.35
CA THR A 99 -24.36 43.01 -30.27
C THR A 99 -25.57 43.83 -29.84
N SER A 100 -26.73 43.60 -30.47
CA SER A 100 -28.01 44.18 -30.05
C SER A 100 -28.65 43.40 -28.88
N PHE A 101 -27.92 42.47 -28.27
CA PHE A 101 -28.38 41.59 -27.20
C PHE A 101 -28.38 42.35 -25.86
N LYS A 102 -29.56 42.78 -25.41
CA LYS A 102 -29.75 43.38 -24.08
C LYS A 102 -29.87 42.28 -23.03
N ILE A 103 -28.88 42.18 -22.14
CA ILE A 103 -28.83 41.15 -21.11
C ILE A 103 -29.26 41.77 -19.77
N ASN A 104 -30.41 41.35 -19.26
CA ASN A 104 -30.90 41.72 -17.92
C ASN A 104 -31.77 40.59 -17.36
N PHE A 105 -31.12 39.47 -17.05
CA PHE A 105 -31.77 38.30 -16.44
C PHE A 105 -31.88 38.41 -14.92
N TRP A 106 -31.21 39.40 -14.31
CA TRP A 106 -31.20 39.57 -12.87
C TRP A 106 -32.54 40.10 -12.35
N PRO A 107 -33.13 39.50 -11.30
CA PRO A 107 -34.40 39.93 -10.72
C PRO A 107 -34.24 41.21 -9.89
N ASN A 108 -33.97 42.33 -10.56
CA ASN A 108 -33.73 43.64 -9.94
C ASN A 108 -34.92 44.16 -9.10
N HIS A 109 -36.12 43.61 -9.31
CA HIS A 109 -37.34 43.95 -8.57
C HIS A 109 -37.48 43.19 -7.24
N PHE A 110 -36.66 42.17 -6.97
CA PHE A 110 -36.70 41.47 -5.69
C PHE A 110 -36.20 42.37 -4.55
N PRO A 111 -36.67 42.18 -3.30
CA PRO A 111 -36.07 42.78 -2.12
C PRO A 111 -34.54 42.59 -2.12
N MET A 112 -33.80 43.63 -1.74
CA MET A 112 -32.33 43.63 -1.78
C MET A 112 -31.72 42.43 -1.04
N ALA A 113 -32.29 42.03 0.09
CA ALA A 113 -31.85 40.86 0.84
C ALA A 113 -31.92 39.56 0.01
N LEU A 114 -32.99 39.35 -0.77
CA LEU A 114 -33.12 38.17 -1.63
C LEU A 114 -32.14 38.22 -2.80
N GLN A 115 -31.88 39.41 -3.36
CA GLN A 115 -30.84 39.58 -4.38
C GLN A 115 -29.47 39.19 -3.83
N ILE A 116 -29.12 39.63 -2.62
CA ILE A 116 -27.84 39.29 -1.98
C ILE A 116 -27.74 37.77 -1.72
N ILE A 117 -28.79 37.15 -1.18
CA ILE A 117 -28.81 35.69 -0.94
C ILE A 117 -28.61 34.93 -2.26
N LEU A 118 -29.27 35.37 -3.34
CA LEU A 118 -29.11 34.78 -4.66
C LEU A 118 -27.67 34.95 -5.19
N LEU A 119 -27.06 36.12 -5.04
CA LEU A 119 -25.66 36.36 -5.43
C LEU A 119 -24.70 35.46 -4.65
N ILE A 120 -24.88 35.38 -3.33
CA ILE A 120 -24.05 34.52 -2.47
C ILE A 120 -24.15 33.08 -2.93
N SER A 121 -25.37 32.56 -3.14
CA SER A 121 -25.59 31.18 -3.57
C SER A 121 -25.01 30.87 -4.96
N LEU A 122 -25.19 31.77 -5.93
CA LEU A 122 -24.68 31.58 -7.30
C LEU A 122 -23.15 31.67 -7.37
N SER A 123 -22.54 32.66 -6.70
CA SER A 123 -21.09 32.72 -6.58
C SER A 123 -20.56 31.48 -5.87
N GLU A 124 -21.25 31.05 -4.81
CA GLU A 124 -20.82 29.89 -4.04
C GLU A 124 -20.79 28.62 -4.88
N PHE A 125 -21.79 28.39 -5.74
CA PHE A 125 -21.77 27.24 -6.65
C PHE A 125 -20.51 27.22 -7.54
N VAL A 126 -20.16 28.37 -8.14
CA VAL A 126 -18.96 28.48 -9.00
C VAL A 126 -17.69 28.28 -8.18
N ARG A 127 -17.60 28.94 -7.02
CA ARG A 127 -16.44 28.87 -6.11
C ARG A 127 -16.21 27.46 -5.57
N TYR A 128 -17.28 26.81 -5.16
CA TYR A 128 -17.26 25.45 -4.63
C TYR A 128 -16.59 24.49 -5.62
N TRP A 129 -17.02 24.52 -6.89
CA TRP A 129 -16.44 23.63 -7.90
C TRP A 129 -14.99 23.97 -8.23
N ILE A 130 -14.64 25.26 -8.36
CA ILE A 130 -13.24 25.67 -8.57
C ILE A 130 -12.38 25.15 -7.41
N HIS A 131 -12.84 25.31 -6.18
CA HIS A 131 -12.13 24.91 -4.98
C HIS A 131 -12.00 23.38 -4.88
N TYR A 132 -13.09 22.65 -5.12
CA TYR A 132 -13.10 21.20 -5.24
C TYR A 132 -12.06 20.71 -6.25
N TYR A 133 -12.03 21.28 -7.46
CA TYR A 133 -11.04 20.90 -8.47
C TYR A 133 -9.61 21.30 -8.09
N CYS A 134 -9.41 22.36 -7.32
CA CYS A 134 -8.09 22.71 -6.78
C CYS A 134 -7.54 21.61 -5.85
N HIS A 135 -8.39 20.93 -5.08
CA HIS A 135 -7.98 19.81 -4.24
C HIS A 135 -7.84 18.48 -4.97
N HIS A 136 -8.58 18.30 -6.07
CA HIS A 136 -8.63 17.01 -6.78
C HIS A 136 -7.79 16.97 -8.07
N SER A 137 -7.19 18.10 -8.48
CA SER A 137 -6.31 18.18 -9.65
C SER A 137 -4.88 18.53 -9.22
N PRO A 138 -3.87 17.68 -9.53
CA PRO A 138 -2.47 17.97 -9.21
C PRO A 138 -1.95 19.28 -9.81
N LEU A 139 -2.50 19.72 -10.93
CA LEU A 139 -2.09 20.99 -11.55
C LEU A 139 -2.65 22.19 -10.79
N LEU A 140 -3.94 22.17 -10.48
CA LEU A 140 -4.60 23.27 -9.79
C LEU A 140 -4.16 23.36 -8.32
N TRP A 141 -3.91 22.20 -7.70
CA TRP A 141 -3.35 22.10 -6.36
C TRP A 141 -2.05 22.87 -6.22
N ARG A 142 -1.16 22.88 -7.22
CA ARG A 142 0.12 23.62 -7.14
C ARG A 142 -0.08 25.12 -6.90
N PHE A 143 -1.10 25.70 -7.50
CA PHE A 143 -1.46 27.10 -7.30
C PHE A 143 -2.16 27.31 -5.95
N HIS A 144 -3.04 26.38 -5.60
CA HIS A 144 -3.80 26.39 -4.36
C HIS A 144 -2.98 26.07 -3.11
N ALA A 145 -1.87 25.34 -3.25
CA ALA A 145 -0.93 25.05 -2.17
C ALA A 145 -0.31 26.31 -1.59
N VAL A 146 -0.22 27.40 -2.37
CA VAL A 146 0.15 28.73 -1.86
C VAL A 146 -0.81 29.16 -0.74
N HIS A 147 -2.11 28.93 -0.91
CA HIS A 147 -3.13 29.18 0.11
C HIS A 147 -2.96 28.27 1.34
N HIS A 148 -2.77 26.97 1.11
CA HIS A 148 -2.56 25.98 2.19
C HIS A 148 -1.16 26.03 2.81
N SER A 149 -0.24 26.90 2.35
CA SER A 149 1.12 26.98 2.88
C SER A 149 1.21 27.54 4.31
N THR A 150 0.13 28.10 4.85
CA THR A 150 0.14 28.75 6.15
C THR A 150 -0.05 27.77 7.30
N GLU A 151 0.86 27.79 8.28
CA GLU A 151 0.78 26.98 9.51
C GLU A 151 -0.07 27.66 10.61
N LYS A 152 -0.46 28.91 10.38
CA LYS A 152 -1.27 29.73 11.29
C LYS A 152 -2.41 30.34 10.49
N LEU A 153 -3.61 30.40 11.06
CA LEU A 153 -4.74 31.09 10.43
C LEU A 153 -5.04 32.37 11.23
N TYR A 154 -5.11 33.49 10.53
CA TYR A 154 -5.54 34.78 11.04
C TYR A 154 -6.16 35.59 9.90
N TRP A 155 -7.04 36.54 10.21
CA TRP A 155 -7.89 37.23 9.23
C TRP A 155 -7.12 37.84 8.05
N TRP A 156 -5.88 38.26 8.29
CA TRP A 156 -5.02 38.91 7.32
C TRP A 156 -4.49 37.97 6.22
N ASN A 157 -4.32 36.67 6.51
CA ASN A 157 -3.81 35.71 5.52
C ASN A 157 -4.87 35.12 4.58
N VAL A 158 -6.12 35.58 4.69
CA VAL A 158 -7.19 35.29 3.71
C VAL A 158 -6.78 35.68 2.29
N GLY A 159 -5.90 36.67 2.14
CA GLY A 159 -5.47 37.17 0.83
C GLY A 159 -4.49 36.26 0.09
N ARG A 160 -3.96 35.21 0.74
CA ARG A 160 -2.89 34.37 0.22
C ARG A 160 -3.41 33.42 -0.86
N PHE A 161 -3.43 33.90 -2.10
CA PHE A 161 -3.80 33.12 -3.29
C PHE A 161 -2.84 33.42 -4.42
N HIS A 162 -2.51 32.42 -5.24
CA HIS A 162 -1.69 32.65 -6.41
C HIS A 162 -2.44 33.53 -7.44
N PRO A 163 -1.79 34.49 -8.13
CA PRO A 163 -2.44 35.36 -9.12
C PRO A 163 -3.27 34.64 -10.18
N ILE A 164 -2.74 33.53 -10.72
CA ILE A 164 -3.44 32.71 -11.72
C ILE A 164 -4.73 32.13 -11.15
N GLU A 165 -4.69 31.57 -9.94
CA GLU A 165 -5.89 31.06 -9.28
C GLU A 165 -6.89 32.19 -9.05
N LYS A 166 -6.42 33.36 -8.60
CA LYS A 166 -7.26 34.53 -8.37
C LYS A 166 -7.96 35.02 -9.63
N VAL A 167 -7.28 34.97 -10.78
CA VAL A 167 -7.88 35.27 -12.10
C VAL A 167 -9.03 34.31 -12.39
N PHE A 168 -8.82 33.00 -12.27
CA PHE A 168 -9.89 32.02 -12.52
C PHE A 168 -11.10 32.22 -11.60
N GLN A 169 -10.82 32.42 -10.31
CA GLN A 169 -11.83 32.71 -9.30
C GLN A 169 -12.65 33.97 -9.62
N LEU A 170 -11.98 35.09 -9.93
CA LEU A 170 -12.64 36.38 -10.17
C LEU A 170 -13.35 36.42 -11.53
N CYS A 171 -12.77 35.83 -12.59
CA CYS A 171 -13.41 35.76 -13.89
C CYS A 171 -14.68 34.91 -13.83
N GLY A 172 -14.66 33.77 -13.14
CA GLY A 172 -15.84 32.91 -12.98
C GLY A 172 -17.04 33.65 -12.37
N GLU A 173 -16.81 34.47 -11.35
CA GLU A 173 -17.87 35.25 -10.69
C GLU A 173 -18.25 36.53 -11.44
N SER A 174 -17.25 37.30 -11.88
CA SER A 174 -17.47 38.63 -12.48
C SER A 174 -18.17 38.51 -13.83
N ILE A 175 -17.83 37.50 -14.64
CA ILE A 175 -18.53 37.24 -15.90
C ILE A 175 -20.00 36.91 -15.62
N LEU A 176 -20.27 36.06 -14.62
CA LEU A 176 -21.64 35.68 -14.26
C LEU A 176 -22.47 36.91 -13.84
N PHE A 177 -21.95 37.73 -12.92
CA PHE A 177 -22.68 38.88 -12.42
C PHE A 177 -22.91 39.97 -13.47
N ILE A 178 -21.89 40.28 -14.27
CA ILE A 178 -22.04 41.31 -15.30
C ILE A 178 -22.96 40.79 -16.41
N PHE A 179 -22.82 39.53 -16.82
CA PHE A 179 -23.71 38.91 -17.81
C PHE A 179 -25.17 38.91 -17.34
N MET A 180 -25.45 38.62 -16.06
CA MET A 180 -26.82 38.63 -15.56
C MET A 180 -27.43 40.04 -15.44
N GLY A 181 -26.62 41.10 -15.46
CA GLY A 181 -27.09 42.48 -15.28
C GLY A 181 -27.38 42.85 -13.82
N VAL A 182 -26.57 42.33 -12.89
CA VAL A 182 -26.70 42.64 -11.46
C VAL A 182 -26.47 44.12 -11.20
N ASN A 183 -27.34 44.77 -10.43
CA ASN A 183 -27.17 46.19 -10.13
C ASN A 183 -25.94 46.46 -9.22
N PRO A 184 -25.29 47.63 -9.34
CA PRO A 184 -24.08 47.95 -8.58
C PRO A 184 -24.26 47.96 -7.06
N LEU A 185 -25.47 48.28 -6.57
CA LEU A 185 -25.76 48.32 -5.14
C LEU A 185 -25.75 46.92 -4.51
N ALA A 186 -26.38 45.94 -5.17
CA ALA A 186 -26.37 44.54 -4.77
C ALA A 186 -24.94 43.96 -4.82
N LEU A 187 -24.13 44.35 -5.81
CA LEU A 187 -22.72 43.98 -5.87
C LEU A 187 -21.91 44.56 -4.71
N GLY A 188 -22.10 45.85 -4.37
CA GLY A 188 -21.44 46.46 -3.22
C GLY A 188 -21.72 45.72 -1.91
N LEU A 189 -22.99 45.42 -1.65
CA LEU A 189 -23.42 44.65 -0.47
C LEU A 189 -22.93 43.18 -0.51
N TYR A 190 -22.92 42.55 -1.67
CA TYR A 190 -22.32 41.23 -1.83
C TYR A 190 -20.82 41.24 -1.47
N PHE A 191 -20.06 42.23 -1.94
CA PHE A 191 -18.63 42.34 -1.66
C PHE A 191 -18.32 42.59 -0.19
N VAL A 192 -19.17 43.36 0.52
CA VAL A 192 -19.07 43.50 1.98
C VAL A 192 -19.18 42.15 2.66
N PHE A 193 -20.20 41.35 2.32
CA PHE A 193 -20.35 40.00 2.90
C PHE A 193 -19.20 39.08 2.52
N TYR A 194 -18.82 39.04 1.24
CA TYR A 194 -17.71 38.23 0.74
C TYR A 194 -16.42 38.50 1.53
N ALA A 195 -16.05 39.77 1.71
CA ALA A 195 -14.82 40.14 2.40
C ALA A 195 -14.89 39.84 3.90
N VAL A 196 -15.97 40.27 4.57
CA VAL A 196 -16.11 40.07 6.02
C VAL A 196 -16.24 38.60 6.38
N ASN A 197 -16.98 37.80 5.60
CA ASN A 197 -17.03 36.35 5.78
C ASN A 197 -15.66 35.71 5.60
N GLY A 198 -14.92 36.07 4.54
CA GLY A 198 -13.57 35.55 4.29
C GLY A 198 -12.60 35.86 5.45
N PHE A 199 -12.65 37.09 5.98
CA PHE A 199 -11.87 37.46 7.18
C PHE A 199 -12.21 36.57 8.37
N PHE A 200 -13.50 36.30 8.61
CA PHE A 200 -13.91 35.37 9.66
C PHE A 200 -13.47 33.93 9.39
N GLN A 201 -13.52 33.46 8.15
CA GLN A 201 -13.19 32.10 7.78
C GLN A 201 -11.72 31.76 8.12
N HIS A 202 -10.80 32.71 7.98
CA HIS A 202 -9.39 32.56 8.38
C HIS A 202 -9.08 33.00 9.81
N CYS A 203 -10.03 33.55 10.56
CA CYS A 203 -9.68 34.22 11.81
C CYS A 203 -9.17 33.27 12.91
N ASN A 204 -8.26 33.80 13.72
CA ASN A 204 -7.82 33.20 14.97
C ASN A 204 -8.80 33.49 16.13
N ILE A 205 -10.08 33.74 15.89
CA ILE A 205 -11.04 33.99 16.96
C ILE A 205 -11.55 32.65 17.52
N ASP A 206 -11.62 32.51 18.84
CA ASP A 206 -12.25 31.35 19.51
C ASP A 206 -13.77 31.38 19.35
N MET A 207 -14.27 31.30 18.11
CA MET A 207 -15.67 31.41 17.73
C MET A 207 -16.35 30.03 17.75
N ARG A 208 -17.65 29.99 18.07
CA ARG A 208 -18.48 28.77 18.07
C ARG A 208 -19.81 29.09 17.39
N LEU A 209 -19.93 28.76 16.10
CA LEU A 209 -21.10 29.09 15.28
C LEU A 209 -22.28 28.13 15.51
N GLY A 210 -22.04 26.96 16.10
CA GLY A 210 -23.10 25.99 16.40
C GLY A 210 -23.89 25.61 15.15
N LEU A 211 -25.22 25.76 15.19
CA LEU A 211 -26.08 25.46 14.04
C LEU A 211 -25.77 26.31 12.80
N LEU A 212 -25.19 27.50 12.97
CA LEU A 212 -24.86 28.37 11.85
C LEU A 212 -23.76 27.76 10.97
N ASN A 213 -22.95 26.83 11.48
CA ASN A 213 -21.99 26.04 10.68
C ASN A 213 -22.67 25.20 9.59
N ARG A 214 -23.98 24.92 9.69
CA ARG A 214 -24.73 24.20 8.65
C ARG A 214 -25.22 25.11 7.51
N ILE A 215 -24.98 26.41 7.61
CA ILE A 215 -25.41 27.37 6.59
C ILE A 215 -24.19 28.12 6.08
N ILE A 216 -23.34 28.59 6.99
CA ILE A 216 -22.17 29.41 6.72
C ILE A 216 -20.90 28.57 6.81
N SER A 217 -19.99 28.79 5.86
CA SER A 217 -18.62 28.32 5.97
C SER A 217 -17.85 29.27 6.89
N GLY A 218 -17.53 28.79 8.09
CA GLY A 218 -16.88 29.55 9.15
C GLY A 218 -15.49 29.01 9.53
N PRO A 219 -14.80 29.66 10.49
CA PRO A 219 -13.44 29.30 10.87
C PRO A 219 -13.31 27.91 11.48
N GLU A 220 -14.36 27.37 12.09
CA GLU A 220 -14.32 26.01 12.67
C GLU A 220 -14.11 24.97 11.57
N GLN A 221 -14.88 25.04 10.48
CA GLN A 221 -14.77 24.14 9.33
C GLN A 221 -13.50 24.40 8.52
N HIS A 222 -13.17 25.66 8.32
CA HIS A 222 -12.03 26.05 7.49
C HIS A 222 -10.68 25.69 8.11
N ARG A 223 -10.61 25.62 9.45
CA ARG A 223 -9.43 25.08 10.14
C ARG A 223 -9.14 23.64 9.75
N TYR A 224 -10.16 22.78 9.65
CA TYR A 224 -10.00 21.39 9.19
C TYR A 224 -9.60 21.32 7.73
N HIS A 225 -10.16 22.20 6.90
CA HIS A 225 -9.77 22.33 5.51
C HIS A 225 -8.27 22.68 5.35
N HIS A 226 -7.73 23.54 6.21
CA HIS A 226 -6.29 23.84 6.28
C HIS A 226 -5.44 22.81 7.04
N SER A 227 -6.00 21.65 7.38
CA SER A 227 -5.21 20.56 7.93
C SER A 227 -4.13 20.12 6.94
N TYR A 228 -2.98 19.73 7.47
CA TYR A 228 -1.95 19.08 6.66
C TYR A 228 -2.34 17.64 6.25
N GLN A 229 -3.37 17.05 6.87
CA GLN A 229 -3.88 15.71 6.55
C GLN A 229 -4.91 15.80 5.42
N ALA A 230 -4.65 15.10 4.31
CA ALA A 230 -5.54 15.11 3.16
C ALA A 230 -6.97 14.62 3.46
N LEU A 231 -7.13 13.65 4.38
CA LEU A 231 -8.45 13.14 4.78
C LEU A 231 -9.32 14.20 5.49
N GLU A 232 -8.68 15.17 6.14
CA GLU A 232 -9.38 16.31 6.78
C GLU A 232 -9.51 17.47 5.79
N ALA A 233 -8.42 17.79 5.08
CA ALA A 233 -8.29 18.94 4.18
C ALA A 233 -9.17 18.87 2.92
N ASN A 234 -9.42 17.67 2.39
CA ASN A 234 -10.27 17.47 1.21
C ASN A 234 -11.76 17.49 1.55
N ASN A 235 -12.17 18.39 2.44
CA ASN A 235 -13.54 18.65 2.86
C ASN A 235 -13.74 20.17 3.04
N ASN A 236 -14.98 20.61 3.22
CA ASN A 236 -15.37 22.00 3.48
C ASN A 236 -14.89 22.98 2.40
N PHE A 237 -15.21 22.70 1.14
CA PHE A 237 -14.83 23.54 0.00
C PHE A 237 -15.66 24.83 -0.09
N GLY A 238 -16.73 24.95 0.70
CA GLY A 238 -17.52 26.15 0.82
C GLY A 238 -16.69 27.37 1.23
N ASN A 239 -16.75 28.44 0.45
CA ASN A 239 -16.11 29.73 0.74
C ASN A 239 -17.04 30.67 1.52
N LYS A 240 -18.36 30.56 1.33
CA LYS A 240 -19.37 31.39 1.99
C LYS A 240 -20.43 30.55 2.68
N LEU A 241 -20.92 29.53 1.98
CA LEU A 241 -21.97 28.64 2.48
C LEU A 241 -21.45 27.22 2.58
N SER A 242 -21.77 26.54 3.68
CA SER A 242 -21.52 25.11 3.86
C SER A 242 -22.65 24.24 3.29
N LEU A 243 -23.66 24.86 2.67
CA LEU A 243 -24.78 24.17 2.06
C LEU A 243 -24.34 23.24 0.93
N TYR A 244 -23.44 23.70 0.05
CA TYR A 244 -22.94 22.86 -1.06
C TYR A 244 -22.07 21.72 -0.56
N ASP A 245 -21.31 21.92 0.52
CA ASP A 245 -20.60 20.82 1.18
C ASP A 245 -21.55 19.74 1.68
N GLN A 246 -22.72 20.12 2.22
CA GLN A 246 -23.72 19.14 2.64
C GLN A 246 -24.39 18.44 1.45
N ILE A 247 -24.74 19.18 0.39
CA ILE A 247 -25.38 18.64 -0.81
C ILE A 247 -24.48 17.61 -1.50
N PHE A 248 -23.18 17.89 -1.59
CA PHE A 248 -22.21 17.05 -2.30
C PHE A 248 -21.41 16.11 -1.39
N GLY A 249 -21.73 16.07 -0.09
CA GLY A 249 -21.15 15.11 0.85
C GLY A 249 -19.70 15.41 1.27
N THR A 250 -19.26 16.67 1.18
CA THR A 250 -17.92 17.14 1.57
C THR A 250 -17.92 17.92 2.88
N TYR A 251 -19.03 17.94 3.62
CA TYR A 251 -19.13 18.61 4.92
C TYR A 251 -18.45 17.80 6.02
N PHE A 252 -17.50 18.41 6.73
CA PHE A 252 -16.71 17.76 7.77
C PHE A 252 -16.52 18.69 8.99
N LEU A 253 -17.08 18.29 10.13
CA LEU A 253 -16.89 19.01 11.40
C LEU A 253 -16.96 18.02 12.59
N PRO A 254 -15.82 17.43 13.00
CA PRO A 254 -15.78 16.53 14.15
C PRO A 254 -15.84 17.29 15.48
N ASP A 255 -16.06 16.57 16.59
CA ASP A 255 -16.20 17.14 17.95
C ASP A 255 -14.90 17.79 18.50
N SER A 256 -13.76 17.53 17.88
CA SER A 256 -12.49 18.17 18.24
C SER A 256 -12.49 19.67 17.93
N LEU A 257 -11.65 20.43 18.63
CA LEU A 257 -11.60 21.90 18.48
C LEU A 257 -10.89 22.38 17.19
N GLY A 258 -10.16 21.50 16.50
CA GLY A 258 -9.42 21.76 15.27
C GLY A 258 -8.38 20.68 14.99
N PRO A 259 -7.71 20.68 13.82
CA PRO A 259 -6.68 19.69 13.50
C PRO A 259 -5.41 19.86 14.34
N THR A 260 -4.61 18.80 14.41
CA THR A 260 -3.37 18.78 15.21
C THR A 260 -2.26 19.63 14.60
N HIS A 261 -2.14 19.64 13.27
CA HIS A 261 -1.22 20.50 12.54
C HIS A 261 -1.90 21.14 11.33
N TYR A 262 -1.38 22.30 10.91
CA TYR A 262 -1.90 23.12 9.83
C TYR A 262 -0.81 23.32 8.78
N GLY A 263 -1.21 23.67 7.57
CA GLY A 263 -0.29 24.00 6.50
C GLY A 263 0.01 22.81 5.58
N LEU A 264 1.12 22.86 4.85
CA LEU A 264 1.56 21.77 3.97
C LEU A 264 2.39 20.72 4.71
N LYS A 265 2.32 19.47 4.23
CA LYS A 265 3.23 18.39 4.69
C LYS A 265 4.71 18.74 4.48
N ASN A 266 5.04 19.45 3.40
CA ASN A 266 6.41 19.87 3.13
C ASN A 266 6.76 21.13 3.92
N LYS A 267 7.55 20.97 5.00
CA LYS A 267 8.06 22.08 5.81
C LYS A 267 9.08 22.98 5.08
N ASN A 268 9.62 22.54 3.94
CA ASN A 268 10.54 23.32 3.12
C ASN A 268 9.81 24.18 2.07
N TYR A 269 8.48 24.30 2.14
CA TYR A 269 7.74 25.15 1.21
C TYR A 269 8.17 26.62 1.37
N PRO A 270 8.39 27.38 0.29
CA PRO A 270 8.87 28.74 0.38
C PRO A 270 7.96 29.66 1.19
N GLN A 271 8.57 30.59 1.94
CA GLN A 271 7.84 31.52 2.83
C GLN A 271 7.80 32.97 2.33
N ASN A 272 8.67 33.32 1.38
CA ASN A 272 8.74 34.66 0.80
C ASN A 272 7.79 34.79 -0.38
N PHE A 273 7.27 35.99 -0.59
CA PHE A 273 6.30 36.29 -1.64
C PHE A 273 6.74 35.82 -3.05
N ILE A 274 7.95 36.20 -3.50
CA ILE A 274 8.44 35.87 -4.84
C ILE A 274 8.61 34.35 -5.02
N ASP A 275 9.19 33.67 -4.04
CA ASP A 275 9.41 32.23 -4.13
C ASP A 275 8.09 31.46 -4.15
N GLN A 276 7.06 31.96 -3.46
CA GLN A 276 5.71 31.38 -3.51
C GLN A 276 4.99 31.64 -4.85
N LEU A 277 5.31 32.70 -5.59
CA LEU A 277 4.82 32.90 -6.96
C LEU A 277 5.48 31.93 -7.96
N LEU A 278 6.74 31.56 -7.72
CA LEU A 278 7.45 30.59 -8.55
C LEU A 278 7.15 29.14 -8.17
N ALA A 279 6.72 28.91 -6.93
CA ALA A 279 6.47 27.58 -6.38
C ALA A 279 5.53 26.70 -7.25
N PRO A 280 4.43 27.22 -7.82
CA PRO A 280 3.56 26.40 -8.67
C PRO A 280 4.18 25.96 -9.99
N PHE A 281 5.32 26.54 -10.38
CA PHE A 281 6.06 26.16 -11.59
C PHE A 281 7.23 25.23 -11.31
N ILE A 282 7.74 25.25 -10.07
CA ILE A 282 8.72 24.28 -9.59
C ILE A 282 7.98 22.97 -9.31
N HIS A 283 8.42 21.88 -9.93
CA HIS A 283 7.79 20.58 -9.75
C HIS A 283 8.08 20.03 -8.35
N ASP A 284 7.06 19.48 -7.70
CA ASP A 284 7.17 18.63 -6.50
C ASP A 284 7.52 19.36 -5.18
N LEU A 285 7.20 20.66 -5.07
CA LEU A 285 7.34 21.44 -3.82
C LEU A 285 6.26 21.14 -2.77
N ASP A 286 5.14 20.57 -3.17
CA ASP A 286 3.94 20.35 -2.35
C ASP A 286 3.59 18.85 -2.21
N GLN A 287 4.23 17.98 -3.01
CA GLN A 287 4.01 16.54 -3.02
C GLN A 287 5.20 15.78 -2.45
N THR A 288 4.92 14.66 -1.77
CA THR A 288 5.94 13.70 -1.35
C THR A 288 6.55 13.00 -2.56
N GLY A 289 7.50 13.65 -3.24
CA GLY A 289 8.38 13.02 -4.24
C GLY A 289 8.29 13.62 -5.64
N THR A 290 9.47 13.68 -6.30
CA THR A 290 9.58 14.02 -7.73
C THR A 290 9.26 12.79 -8.56
N PHE A 291 8.11 12.78 -9.25
CA PHE A 291 7.71 11.65 -10.08
C PHE A 291 8.10 11.90 -11.54
N SER A 292 9.01 11.07 -12.03
CA SER A 292 9.43 11.10 -13.44
C SER A 292 8.24 10.95 -14.39
N LEU A 293 8.38 11.40 -15.65
CA LEU A 293 7.35 11.14 -16.68
C LEU A 293 7.03 9.64 -16.79
N LYS A 294 8.04 8.77 -16.62
CA LYS A 294 7.89 7.32 -16.59
C LYS A 294 6.98 6.85 -15.45
N SER A 295 7.14 7.43 -14.26
CA SER A 295 6.31 7.18 -13.08
C SER A 295 4.84 7.56 -13.32
N LYS A 296 4.59 8.71 -13.97
CA LYS A 296 3.23 9.16 -14.33
C LYS A 296 2.59 8.26 -15.38
N LEU A 297 3.35 7.83 -16.39
CA LEU A 297 2.89 6.87 -17.40
C LEU A 297 2.60 5.49 -16.78
N MET A 298 3.43 5.05 -15.83
CA MET A 298 3.20 3.82 -15.08
C MET A 298 1.90 3.89 -14.27
N ASN A 299 1.74 4.95 -13.46
CA ASN A 299 0.48 5.62 -13.10
C ASN A 299 -0.72 5.24 -13.96
N LEU A 300 -0.78 5.91 -15.09
CA LEU A 300 -1.89 5.80 -16.02
C LEU A 300 -2.07 4.35 -16.51
N SER A 301 -0.98 3.64 -16.77
CA SER A 301 -1.03 2.25 -17.26
C SER A 301 -1.63 1.29 -16.23
N ILE A 302 -1.29 1.43 -14.95
CA ILE A 302 -1.85 0.62 -13.86
C ILE A 302 -3.34 0.92 -13.73
N ARG A 303 -3.74 2.20 -13.74
CA ARG A 303 -5.15 2.60 -13.68
C ARG A 303 -5.97 2.05 -14.85
N ILE A 304 -5.46 2.12 -16.07
CA ILE A 304 -6.15 1.60 -17.26
C ILE A 304 -6.20 0.08 -17.28
N LYS A 305 -5.05 -0.59 -17.16
CA LYS A 305 -4.96 -2.06 -17.26
C LYS A 305 -5.63 -2.73 -16.07
N GLY A 306 -5.29 -2.29 -14.85
CA GLY A 306 -5.88 -2.78 -13.62
C GLY A 306 -7.38 -2.50 -13.55
N GLY A 307 -7.85 -1.33 -14.00
CA GLY A 307 -9.27 -1.02 -14.06
C GLY A 307 -10.06 -1.91 -15.03
N LYS A 308 -9.50 -2.23 -16.21
CA LYS A 308 -10.11 -3.20 -17.14
C LYS A 308 -10.22 -4.60 -16.53
N ILE A 309 -9.17 -5.03 -15.84
CA ILE A 309 -9.10 -6.34 -15.17
C ILE A 309 -10.09 -6.39 -13.99
N TYR A 310 -10.13 -5.33 -13.16
CA TYR A 310 -11.10 -5.14 -12.08
C TYR A 310 -12.53 -5.30 -12.61
N LYS A 311 -12.88 -4.59 -13.69
CA LYS A 311 -14.20 -4.66 -14.32
C LYS A 311 -14.52 -6.06 -14.82
N LYS A 312 -13.57 -6.71 -15.53
CA LYS A 312 -13.74 -8.10 -16.01
C LYS A 312 -14.01 -9.08 -14.86
N HIS A 313 -13.28 -8.96 -13.76
CA HIS A 313 -13.39 -9.92 -12.65
C HIS A 313 -14.60 -9.67 -11.75
N LEU A 314 -14.89 -8.41 -11.41
CA LEU A 314 -15.87 -8.07 -10.39
C LEU A 314 -17.22 -7.57 -10.94
N GLU A 315 -17.29 -7.07 -12.18
CA GLU A 315 -18.55 -6.58 -12.79
C GLU A 315 -19.12 -7.54 -13.84
N SER A 316 -18.55 -8.75 -13.95
CA SER A 316 -19.06 -9.79 -14.86
C SER A 316 -20.31 -10.46 -14.30
N ASN A 317 -21.36 -10.57 -15.11
CA ASN A 317 -22.60 -11.30 -14.76
C ASN A 317 -22.52 -12.81 -15.05
N ARG A 318 -21.34 -13.34 -15.39
CA ARG A 318 -21.15 -14.76 -15.71
C ARG A 318 -21.19 -15.63 -14.45
N SER A 319 -21.72 -16.84 -14.56
CA SER A 319 -21.70 -17.80 -13.45
C SER A 319 -20.29 -18.33 -13.17
N LEU A 320 -19.96 -18.55 -11.89
CA LEU A 320 -18.69 -19.14 -11.48
C LEU A 320 -18.46 -20.53 -12.11
N VAL A 321 -19.53 -21.31 -12.26
CA VAL A 321 -19.46 -22.66 -12.86
C VAL A 321 -19.09 -22.55 -14.33
N GLU A 322 -19.68 -21.61 -15.06
CA GLU A 322 -19.38 -21.38 -16.47
C GLU A 322 -17.91 -20.97 -16.67
N ILE A 323 -17.42 -20.03 -15.86
CA ILE A 323 -16.02 -19.56 -15.92
C ILE A 323 -15.06 -20.73 -15.66
N GLN A 324 -15.27 -21.48 -14.57
CA GLN A 324 -14.39 -22.59 -14.18
C GLN A 324 -14.45 -23.76 -15.18
N THR A 325 -15.63 -24.05 -15.73
CA THR A 325 -15.78 -25.08 -16.78
C THR A 325 -15.02 -24.67 -18.05
N GLU A 326 -15.14 -23.42 -18.49
CA GLU A 326 -14.41 -22.91 -19.66
C GLU A 326 -12.89 -23.03 -19.47
N ILE A 327 -12.38 -22.63 -18.30
CA ILE A 327 -10.94 -22.72 -17.99
C ILE A 327 -10.47 -24.17 -17.96
N LEU A 328 -11.20 -25.07 -17.28
CA LEU A 328 -10.89 -26.50 -17.24
C LEU A 328 -10.81 -27.10 -18.64
N LEU A 329 -11.88 -26.98 -19.42
CA LEU A 329 -11.94 -27.57 -20.77
C LEU A 329 -10.88 -26.99 -21.70
N LYS A 330 -10.54 -25.71 -21.55
CA LYS A 330 -9.44 -25.09 -22.30
C LYS A 330 -8.08 -25.69 -21.95
N ILE A 331 -7.81 -25.95 -20.67
CA ILE A 331 -6.57 -26.62 -20.23
C ILE A 331 -6.51 -28.06 -20.77
N LEU A 332 -7.60 -28.83 -20.66
CA LEU A 332 -7.67 -30.22 -21.12
C LEU A 332 -7.53 -30.33 -22.64
N LYS A 333 -8.29 -29.52 -23.39
CA LYS A 333 -8.23 -29.51 -24.86
C LYS A 333 -6.83 -29.22 -25.38
N LYS A 334 -6.10 -28.32 -24.72
CA LYS A 334 -4.72 -27.97 -25.10
C LYS A 334 -3.73 -29.10 -24.86
N ASN A 335 -3.95 -29.89 -23.80
CA ASN A 335 -3.02 -30.93 -23.35
C ASN A 335 -3.51 -32.35 -23.64
N LYS A 336 -4.53 -32.53 -24.49
CA LYS A 336 -5.10 -33.85 -24.80
C LYS A 336 -4.15 -34.84 -25.48
N GLN A 337 -3.09 -34.32 -26.11
CA GLN A 337 -2.06 -35.12 -26.80
C GLN A 337 -0.84 -35.43 -25.92
N THR A 338 -0.89 -35.06 -24.64
CA THR A 338 0.17 -35.39 -23.69
C THR A 338 0.04 -36.85 -23.25
N SER A 339 1.12 -37.46 -22.77
CA SER A 339 1.12 -38.83 -22.26
C SER A 339 0.09 -39.01 -21.14
N LEU A 340 -0.02 -38.02 -20.25
CA LEU A 340 -1.05 -37.98 -19.21
C LEU A 340 -2.45 -37.81 -19.81
N GLY A 341 -2.59 -36.91 -20.80
CA GLY A 341 -3.86 -36.63 -21.47
C GLY A 341 -4.40 -37.82 -22.27
N LEU A 342 -3.52 -38.63 -22.87
CA LEU A 342 -3.87 -39.89 -23.52
C LEU A 342 -4.26 -40.95 -22.49
N LYS A 343 -3.48 -41.09 -21.40
CA LYS A 343 -3.77 -42.04 -20.31
C LYS A 343 -5.16 -41.84 -19.71
N TYR A 344 -5.57 -40.60 -19.50
CA TYR A 344 -6.85 -40.27 -18.90
C TYR A 344 -7.89 -39.72 -19.89
N HIS A 345 -7.69 -39.91 -21.19
CA HIS A 345 -8.66 -39.57 -22.23
C HIS A 345 -9.21 -38.14 -22.15
N PHE A 346 -8.33 -37.14 -22.01
CA PHE A 346 -8.72 -35.72 -21.91
C PHE A 346 -9.61 -35.24 -23.06
N ALA A 347 -9.50 -35.84 -24.24
CA ALA A 347 -10.33 -35.52 -25.39
C ALA A 347 -11.82 -35.81 -25.18
N ASP A 348 -12.14 -36.75 -24.28
CA ASP A 348 -13.50 -37.22 -24.03
C ASP A 348 -14.14 -36.50 -22.83
N ILE A 349 -13.40 -35.65 -22.13
CA ILE A 349 -13.89 -34.91 -20.95
C ILE A 349 -14.53 -33.60 -21.40
N ASP A 350 -15.84 -33.48 -21.18
CA ASP A 350 -16.69 -32.34 -21.58
C ASP A 350 -17.33 -31.60 -20.40
N SER A 351 -17.16 -32.11 -19.17
CA SER A 351 -17.79 -31.59 -17.96
C SER A 351 -16.90 -31.77 -16.73
N ILE A 352 -17.16 -30.96 -15.70
CA ILE A 352 -16.46 -31.06 -14.42
C ILE A 352 -16.70 -32.42 -13.75
N SER A 353 -17.92 -32.98 -13.82
CA SER A 353 -18.22 -34.30 -13.24
C SER A 353 -17.34 -35.39 -13.84
N LYS A 354 -17.29 -35.46 -15.18
CA LYS A 354 -16.47 -36.43 -15.90
C LYS A 354 -14.98 -36.25 -15.63
N TYR A 355 -14.53 -35.00 -15.43
CA TYR A 355 -13.17 -34.72 -14.99
C TYR A 355 -12.87 -35.28 -13.59
N GLN A 356 -13.79 -35.07 -12.64
CA GLN A 356 -13.64 -35.55 -11.26
C GLN A 356 -13.71 -37.08 -11.15
N GLU A 357 -14.47 -37.73 -12.02
CA GLU A 357 -14.59 -39.19 -12.10
C GLU A 357 -13.36 -39.85 -12.74
N ASN A 358 -12.81 -39.26 -13.81
CA ASN A 358 -11.74 -39.88 -14.59
C ASN A 358 -10.33 -39.58 -14.09
N ILE A 359 -10.13 -38.41 -13.46
CA ILE A 359 -8.80 -37.94 -13.07
C ILE A 359 -8.62 -38.11 -11.56
N PRO A 360 -7.62 -38.87 -11.07
CA PRO A 360 -7.36 -38.96 -9.65
C PRO A 360 -6.74 -37.67 -9.11
N ILE A 361 -6.71 -37.54 -7.78
CA ILE A 361 -5.84 -36.53 -7.14
C ILE A 361 -4.39 -36.93 -7.36
N HIS A 362 -3.57 -35.95 -7.70
CA HIS A 362 -2.14 -36.15 -7.87
C HIS A 362 -1.35 -35.40 -6.80
N GLU A 363 -0.36 -36.08 -6.23
CA GLU A 363 0.81 -35.46 -5.62
C GLU A 363 1.84 -35.12 -6.71
N TYR A 364 2.88 -34.38 -6.34
CA TYR A 364 3.94 -34.04 -7.30
C TYR A 364 4.66 -35.29 -7.83
N GLU A 365 4.85 -36.28 -6.97
CA GLU A 365 5.57 -37.52 -7.31
C GLU A 365 4.83 -38.36 -8.36
N ASP A 366 3.49 -38.32 -8.37
CA ASP A 366 2.69 -38.99 -9.39
C ASP A 366 2.89 -38.37 -10.78
N LEU A 367 3.24 -37.08 -10.83
CA LEU A 367 3.47 -36.32 -12.06
C LEU A 367 4.96 -36.29 -12.46
N ARG A 368 5.88 -36.59 -11.54
CA ARG A 368 7.33 -36.46 -11.76
C ARG A 368 7.81 -37.26 -12.95
N ALA A 369 7.38 -38.51 -13.10
CA ALA A 369 7.81 -39.37 -14.21
C ALA A 369 7.45 -38.77 -15.59
N TYR A 370 6.25 -38.20 -15.73
CA TYR A 370 5.81 -37.56 -16.98
C TYR A 370 6.62 -36.31 -17.29
N TYR A 371 7.00 -35.57 -16.25
CA TYR A 371 7.88 -34.42 -16.37
C TYR A 371 9.31 -34.84 -16.78
N GLU A 372 9.90 -35.80 -16.09
CA GLU A 372 11.25 -36.29 -16.35
C GLU A 372 11.36 -36.90 -17.75
N ASP A 373 10.32 -37.58 -18.22
CA ASP A 373 10.23 -38.06 -19.61
C ASP A 373 10.12 -36.92 -20.61
N GLN A 374 9.27 -35.91 -20.32
CA GLN A 374 9.16 -34.73 -21.18
C GLN A 374 10.49 -34.00 -21.34
N GLU A 375 11.25 -33.84 -20.25
CA GLU A 375 12.58 -33.23 -20.33
C GLU A 375 13.60 -34.17 -20.98
N SER A 376 13.74 -35.41 -20.55
CA SER A 376 14.79 -36.29 -21.08
C SER A 376 14.59 -36.70 -22.55
N LYS A 377 13.34 -36.89 -22.99
CA LYS A 377 12.99 -37.42 -24.31
C LYS A 377 12.42 -36.37 -25.26
N ASN A 378 12.25 -35.12 -24.80
CA ASN A 378 11.61 -34.04 -25.56
C ASN A 378 10.21 -34.43 -26.08
N THR A 379 9.43 -35.14 -25.25
CA THR A 379 8.07 -35.62 -25.56
C THR A 379 7.00 -34.77 -24.88
N TYR A 380 5.74 -34.87 -25.31
CA TYR A 380 4.62 -34.24 -24.59
C TYR A 380 4.19 -35.09 -23.38
N GLY A 381 4.81 -34.87 -22.22
CA GLY A 381 4.53 -35.62 -20.99
C GLY A 381 3.32 -35.09 -20.24
N LEU A 382 3.44 -33.84 -19.74
CA LEU A 382 2.39 -33.12 -19.00
C LEU A 382 1.81 -31.95 -19.78
N ILE A 383 2.60 -31.36 -20.68
CA ILE A 383 2.22 -30.15 -21.44
C ILE A 383 2.64 -30.28 -22.89
N THR A 384 1.87 -29.68 -23.79
CA THR A 384 2.19 -29.63 -25.23
C THR A 384 3.04 -28.42 -25.61
N ASN A 385 2.98 -27.34 -24.81
CA ASN A 385 3.79 -26.15 -25.04
C ASN A 385 5.18 -26.30 -24.44
N LYS A 386 6.19 -25.78 -25.13
CA LYS A 386 7.54 -25.66 -24.58
C LYS A 386 7.56 -24.65 -23.41
N PRO A 387 8.09 -25.00 -22.24
CA PRO A 387 8.31 -24.07 -21.14
C PRO A 387 9.26 -22.93 -21.51
N VAL A 388 9.04 -21.76 -20.91
CA VAL A 388 9.97 -20.63 -20.98
C VAL A 388 11.15 -20.87 -20.05
N PHE A 389 10.87 -21.35 -18.83
CA PHE A 389 11.83 -21.75 -17.81
C PHE A 389 11.14 -22.67 -16.79
N TYR A 390 11.90 -23.22 -15.86
CA TYR A 390 11.39 -23.99 -14.73
C TYR A 390 11.60 -23.27 -13.42
N THR A 391 10.61 -23.33 -12.53
CA THR A 391 10.79 -22.90 -11.15
C THR A 391 11.02 -24.11 -10.24
N GLN A 392 11.96 -23.97 -9.31
CA GLN A 392 12.33 -25.01 -8.35
C GLN A 392 11.73 -24.74 -6.97
N THR A 393 11.26 -25.79 -6.29
CA THR A 393 10.83 -25.71 -4.89
C THR A 393 11.27 -26.91 -4.06
N SER A 394 11.30 -26.74 -2.73
CA SER A 394 11.44 -27.85 -1.79
C SER A 394 10.27 -28.83 -1.97
N GLY A 395 10.60 -30.06 -2.33
CA GLY A 395 9.65 -31.16 -2.41
C GLY A 395 9.30 -31.71 -1.04
N SER A 396 8.28 -32.57 -0.97
CA SER A 396 8.11 -33.45 0.19
C SER A 396 9.25 -34.47 0.25
N THR A 397 9.86 -34.83 -0.88
CA THR A 397 11.04 -35.70 -0.96
C THR A 397 12.35 -34.90 -0.92
N SER A 398 13.50 -35.58 -0.87
CA SER A 398 14.83 -34.98 -0.97
C SER A 398 15.15 -34.41 -2.37
N LYS A 399 14.36 -34.78 -3.41
CA LYS A 399 14.47 -34.20 -4.75
C LYS A 399 13.55 -33.00 -4.91
N ALA A 400 14.12 -31.87 -5.32
CA ALA A 400 13.36 -30.66 -5.60
C ALA A 400 12.28 -30.88 -6.67
N LYS A 401 11.18 -30.11 -6.55
CA LYS A 401 10.11 -30.07 -7.55
C LYS A 401 10.49 -29.05 -8.61
N LEU A 402 10.31 -29.42 -9.87
CA LEU A 402 10.45 -28.54 -11.03
C LEU A 402 9.07 -28.32 -11.65
N ILE A 403 8.65 -27.05 -11.71
CA ILE A 403 7.35 -26.65 -12.23
C ILE A 403 7.57 -25.83 -13.50
N PRO A 404 7.03 -26.26 -14.66
CA PRO A 404 7.23 -25.54 -15.91
C PRO A 404 6.46 -24.22 -15.88
N ILE A 405 7.08 -23.14 -16.35
CA ILE A 405 6.42 -21.84 -16.49
C ILE A 405 6.19 -21.54 -17.97
N LEU A 406 4.92 -21.38 -18.34
CA LEU A 406 4.49 -21.06 -19.71
C LEU A 406 4.28 -19.55 -19.93
N GLU A 407 4.23 -19.14 -21.19
CA GLU A 407 3.94 -17.75 -21.58
C GLU A 407 2.54 -17.30 -21.14
N GLU A 408 1.57 -18.23 -21.08
CA GLU A 408 0.25 -17.99 -20.50
C GLU A 408 0.35 -17.66 -19.01
N THR A 409 1.20 -18.37 -18.27
CA THR A 409 1.44 -18.15 -16.84
C THR A 409 2.12 -16.81 -16.58
N ILE A 410 3.06 -16.41 -17.45
CA ILE A 410 3.66 -15.06 -17.40
C ILE A 410 2.60 -13.98 -17.62
N ARG A 411 1.70 -14.16 -18.58
CA ARG A 411 0.61 -13.20 -18.86
C ARG A 411 -0.38 -13.10 -17.70
N ALA A 412 -0.85 -14.23 -17.17
CA ALA A 412 -1.75 -14.28 -16.02
C ALA A 412 -1.16 -13.57 -14.78
N ASN A 413 0.13 -13.82 -14.49
CA ASN A 413 0.82 -13.16 -13.38
C ASN A 413 0.98 -11.65 -13.59
N LYS A 414 1.23 -11.19 -14.82
CA LYS A 414 1.27 -9.76 -15.14
C LYS A 414 -0.09 -9.10 -14.93
N ASP A 415 -1.17 -9.76 -15.33
CA ASP A 415 -2.54 -9.25 -15.14
C ASP A 415 -2.90 -9.18 -13.66
N SER A 416 -2.63 -10.25 -12.90
CA SER A 416 -2.83 -10.28 -11.45
C SER A 416 -1.99 -9.24 -10.70
N GLN A 417 -0.74 -9.00 -11.14
CA GLN A 417 0.11 -7.96 -10.56
C GLN A 417 -0.44 -6.55 -10.83
N ASN A 418 -0.89 -6.28 -12.06
CA ASN A 418 -1.53 -5.01 -12.40
C ASN A 418 -2.82 -4.80 -11.60
N PHE A 419 -3.59 -5.86 -11.39
CA PHE A 419 -4.81 -5.83 -10.60
C PHE A 419 -4.53 -5.54 -9.12
N SER A 420 -3.55 -6.24 -8.52
CA SER A 420 -3.10 -5.98 -7.15
C SER A 420 -2.58 -4.55 -6.97
N LEU A 421 -1.76 -4.06 -7.91
CA LEU A 421 -1.25 -2.69 -7.87
C LEU A 421 -2.37 -1.66 -7.98
N PHE A 422 -3.38 -1.92 -8.81
CA PHE A 422 -4.55 -1.05 -8.94
C PHE A 422 -5.41 -1.01 -7.67
N GLU A 423 -5.58 -2.13 -6.97
CA GLU A 423 -6.27 -2.13 -5.67
C GLU A 423 -5.47 -1.33 -4.62
N ALA A 424 -4.13 -1.45 -4.60
CA ALA A 424 -3.26 -0.61 -3.76
C ALA A 424 -3.36 0.89 -4.14
N LEU A 425 -3.35 1.19 -5.45
CA LEU A 425 -3.97 2.35 -6.13
C LEU A 425 -5.05 3.08 -5.35
N LYS A 426 -6.16 2.37 -5.18
CA LYS A 426 -7.42 2.90 -4.69
C LYS A 426 -7.41 3.22 -3.19
N LYS A 427 -6.47 2.66 -2.41
CA LYS A 427 -6.35 2.95 -0.98
C LYS A 427 -5.64 4.27 -0.68
N SER A 428 -4.96 4.83 -1.67
CA SER A 428 -4.19 6.06 -1.48
C SER A 428 -4.50 7.05 -2.59
N ASP A 429 -5.46 7.93 -2.35
CA ASP A 429 -5.97 8.91 -3.32
C ASP A 429 -4.89 9.80 -3.94
N ASN A 430 -3.77 9.99 -3.24
CA ASN A 430 -2.61 10.78 -3.66
C ASN A 430 -1.37 9.93 -4.05
N TYR A 431 -1.51 8.61 -4.23
CA TYR A 431 -0.36 7.78 -4.57
C TYR A 431 0.04 7.91 -6.04
N THR A 432 1.25 8.38 -6.24
CA THR A 432 1.99 8.22 -7.49
C THR A 432 3.12 7.22 -7.25
N VAL A 433 3.12 6.13 -8.03
CA VAL A 433 4.22 5.16 -8.11
C VAL A 433 5.51 5.89 -8.49
N GLY A 434 6.51 5.81 -7.62
CA GLY A 434 7.88 6.27 -7.82
C GLY A 434 8.75 5.11 -8.28
N ASN A 435 9.87 4.89 -7.59
CA ASN A 435 10.72 3.73 -7.84
C ASN A 435 10.29 2.54 -6.98
N PHE A 436 10.45 1.35 -7.56
CA PHE A 436 10.12 0.06 -6.98
C PHE A 436 11.35 -0.55 -6.32
N LEU A 437 11.26 -0.82 -5.02
CA LEU A 437 12.18 -1.71 -4.33
C LEU A 437 11.55 -3.09 -4.26
N VAL A 438 11.96 -4.00 -5.14
CA VAL A 438 11.43 -5.37 -5.18
C VAL A 438 12.57 -6.36 -4.95
N PHE A 439 12.35 -7.30 -4.03
CA PHE A 439 13.30 -8.38 -3.73
C PHE A 439 12.88 -9.64 -4.49
N THR A 440 13.80 -10.23 -5.24
CA THR A 440 13.58 -11.49 -5.96
C THR A 440 14.65 -12.52 -5.65
N GLY A 441 14.39 -13.78 -6.03
CA GLY A 441 15.42 -14.81 -6.08
C GLY A 441 16.36 -14.63 -7.26
N GLN A 442 17.22 -15.62 -7.49
CA GLN A 442 18.10 -15.66 -8.66
C GLN A 442 17.27 -15.98 -9.91
N LYS A 443 17.63 -15.39 -11.05
CA LYS A 443 17.01 -15.74 -12.33
C LYS A 443 17.49 -17.12 -12.77
N ILE A 444 18.76 -17.42 -12.59
CA ILE A 444 19.35 -18.69 -13.05
C ILE A 444 20.02 -19.37 -11.86
N GLU A 445 19.37 -20.41 -11.35
CA GLU A 445 19.87 -21.29 -10.29
C GLU A 445 20.47 -22.58 -10.88
N GLY A 446 20.09 -22.93 -12.11
CA GLY A 446 20.60 -24.09 -12.81
C GLY A 446 20.03 -24.21 -14.22
N HIS A 447 20.28 -25.35 -14.85
CA HIS A 447 19.70 -25.71 -16.15
C HIS A 447 19.17 -27.13 -16.11
N THR A 448 18.08 -27.39 -16.84
CA THR A 448 17.60 -28.76 -17.06
C THR A 448 18.58 -29.52 -17.96
N VAL A 449 18.37 -30.84 -18.10
CA VAL A 449 19.20 -31.70 -18.97
C VAL A 449 19.24 -31.19 -20.42
N ASN A 450 18.17 -30.56 -20.90
CA ASN A 450 18.09 -29.96 -22.23
C ASN A 450 18.54 -28.50 -22.31
N GLY A 451 19.12 -27.96 -21.23
CA GLY A 451 19.63 -26.59 -21.18
C GLY A 451 18.57 -25.50 -20.96
N LEU A 452 17.35 -25.83 -20.51
CA LEU A 452 16.37 -24.81 -20.12
C LEU A 452 16.73 -24.20 -18.76
N GLU A 453 16.57 -22.89 -18.61
CA GLU A 453 16.86 -22.17 -17.35
C GLU A 453 15.96 -22.69 -16.21
N ILE A 454 16.56 -22.92 -15.04
CA ILE A 454 15.88 -23.17 -13.76
C ILE A 454 16.11 -21.95 -12.88
N GLY A 455 15.06 -21.41 -12.26
CA GLY A 455 15.22 -20.33 -11.27
C GLY A 455 13.91 -19.76 -10.72
N SER A 456 14.02 -18.63 -10.02
CA SER A 456 12.89 -18.01 -9.33
C SER A 456 11.90 -17.38 -10.32
N ALA A 457 10.63 -17.78 -10.23
CA ALA A 457 9.58 -17.22 -11.08
C ALA A 457 9.50 -15.68 -10.99
N SER A 458 9.67 -15.14 -9.78
CA SER A 458 9.68 -13.69 -9.54
C SER A 458 10.75 -12.95 -10.34
N ALA A 459 11.96 -13.51 -10.45
CA ALA A 459 13.08 -12.92 -11.16
C ALA A 459 12.83 -12.91 -12.68
N HIS A 460 12.35 -14.02 -13.22
CA HIS A 460 11.97 -14.11 -14.64
C HIS A 460 10.82 -13.17 -15.01
N PHE A 461 9.82 -13.00 -14.14
CA PHE A 461 8.73 -12.06 -14.40
C PHE A 461 9.23 -10.62 -14.50
N ILE A 462 10.12 -10.18 -13.60
CA ILE A 462 10.71 -8.84 -13.66
C ILE A 462 11.57 -8.67 -14.93
N ALA A 463 12.37 -9.68 -15.26
CA ALA A 463 13.21 -9.67 -16.47
C ALA A 463 12.39 -9.56 -17.77
N SER A 464 11.13 -10.01 -17.75
CA SER A 464 10.22 -9.93 -18.90
C SER A 464 9.60 -8.54 -19.13
N PHE A 465 9.86 -7.56 -18.27
CA PHE A 465 9.34 -6.20 -18.45
C PHE A 465 10.16 -5.39 -19.46
N PRO A 466 9.51 -4.52 -20.26
CA PRO A 466 10.22 -3.56 -21.12
C PRO A 466 11.23 -2.72 -20.34
N LYS A 467 12.35 -2.33 -20.99
CA LYS A 467 13.44 -1.57 -20.37
C LYS A 467 12.97 -0.32 -19.61
N ILE A 468 11.98 0.39 -20.15
CA ILE A 468 11.42 1.59 -19.52
C ILE A 468 10.78 1.28 -18.15
N ILE A 469 10.10 0.14 -18.01
CA ILE A 469 9.49 -0.34 -16.76
C ILE A 469 10.57 -0.85 -15.81
N SER A 470 11.50 -1.67 -16.32
CA SER A 470 12.62 -2.18 -15.51
C SER A 470 13.47 -1.05 -14.92
N SER A 471 13.54 0.12 -15.58
CA SER A 471 14.29 1.27 -15.08
C SER A 471 13.72 1.92 -13.81
N LEU A 472 12.47 1.61 -13.44
CA LEU A 472 11.86 2.03 -12.18
C LEU A 472 12.28 1.12 -11.00
N TYR A 473 12.86 -0.04 -11.26
CA TYR A 473 13.36 -0.94 -10.21
C TYR A 473 14.71 -0.41 -9.71
N VAL A 474 14.81 -0.22 -8.39
CA VAL A 474 15.97 0.42 -7.76
C VAL A 474 17.21 -0.45 -7.86
N VAL A 475 17.05 -1.73 -7.50
CA VAL A 475 18.09 -2.74 -7.50
C VAL A 475 18.10 -3.46 -8.86
N PRO A 476 19.22 -3.43 -9.60
CA PRO A 476 19.36 -4.20 -10.84
C PRO A 476 19.24 -5.70 -10.60
N SER A 477 18.60 -6.45 -11.52
CA SER A 477 18.44 -7.91 -11.38
C SER A 477 19.76 -8.65 -11.21
N ALA A 478 20.83 -8.19 -11.87
CA ALA A 478 22.17 -8.76 -11.77
C ALA A 478 22.74 -8.77 -10.34
N VAL A 479 22.27 -7.89 -9.45
CA VAL A 479 22.70 -7.90 -8.03
C VAL A 479 22.14 -9.13 -7.30
N PHE A 480 20.97 -9.65 -7.70
CA PHE A 480 20.37 -10.81 -7.06
C PHE A 480 21.06 -12.14 -7.42
N GLU A 481 21.84 -12.15 -8.51
CA GLU A 481 22.67 -13.28 -8.96
C GLU A 481 23.94 -13.49 -8.12
N ILE A 482 24.28 -12.56 -7.22
CA ILE A 482 25.43 -12.72 -6.30
C ILE A 482 25.13 -13.88 -5.34
N ALA A 483 25.97 -14.91 -5.36
CA ALA A 483 25.84 -16.10 -4.53
C ALA A 483 26.09 -15.80 -3.04
N ASP A 484 27.11 -14.99 -2.73
CA ASP A 484 27.37 -14.54 -1.36
C ASP A 484 26.22 -13.63 -0.88
N VAL A 485 25.46 -14.14 0.08
CA VAL A 485 24.23 -13.50 0.57
C VAL A 485 24.53 -12.18 1.28
N ASP A 486 25.63 -12.11 2.03
CA ASP A 486 25.97 -10.91 2.79
C ASP A 486 26.53 -9.82 1.87
N LEU A 487 27.39 -10.19 0.91
CA LEU A 487 27.86 -9.29 -0.13
C LEU A 487 26.67 -8.71 -0.92
N ARG A 488 25.72 -9.57 -1.30
CA ARG A 488 24.51 -9.19 -2.01
C ARG A 488 23.69 -8.18 -1.21
N TYR A 489 23.37 -8.46 0.05
CA TYR A 489 22.53 -7.57 0.86
C TYR A 489 23.28 -6.30 1.28
N ASN A 490 24.61 -6.34 1.49
CA ASN A 490 25.42 -5.13 1.69
C ASN A 490 25.29 -4.20 0.48
N LEU A 491 25.41 -4.75 -0.74
CA LEU A 491 25.27 -3.99 -1.97
C LEU A 491 23.84 -3.46 -2.17
N VAL A 492 22.81 -4.28 -1.90
CA VAL A 492 21.40 -3.86 -1.95
C VAL A 492 21.14 -2.68 -1.02
N LEU A 493 21.57 -2.76 0.23
CA LEU A 493 21.42 -1.67 1.21
C LEU A 493 22.16 -0.41 0.75
N ARG A 494 23.38 -0.56 0.23
CA ARG A 494 24.16 0.58 -0.31
C ARG A 494 23.45 1.26 -1.49
N ILE A 495 22.81 0.50 -2.38
CA ILE A 495 22.00 1.04 -3.49
C ILE A 495 20.75 1.75 -2.96
N ILE A 496 20.03 1.15 -1.99
CA ILE A 496 18.86 1.75 -1.33
C ILE A 496 19.21 3.12 -0.73
N LEU A 497 20.34 3.20 -0.01
CA LEU A 497 20.82 4.45 0.58
C LEU A 497 21.06 5.55 -0.45
N ASN A 498 21.37 5.23 -1.71
CA ASN A 498 21.57 6.23 -2.75
C ASN A 498 20.27 6.72 -3.43
N GLU A 499 19.16 6.03 -3.20
CA GLU A 499 17.87 6.31 -3.80
C GLU A 499 17.00 7.19 -2.89
N ASN A 500 16.28 8.15 -3.47
CA ASN A 500 15.48 9.13 -2.74
C ASN A 500 13.98 9.04 -3.03
N ASN A 501 13.55 8.14 -3.92
CA ASN A 501 12.16 8.04 -4.36
C ASN A 501 11.63 6.60 -4.40
N ILE A 502 12.00 5.77 -3.42
CA ILE A 502 11.35 4.47 -3.21
C ILE A 502 9.96 4.75 -2.63
N THR A 503 8.91 4.48 -3.40
CA THR A 503 7.52 4.66 -2.93
C THR A 503 6.72 3.36 -2.91
N PHE A 504 7.22 2.31 -3.56
CA PHE A 504 6.68 0.95 -3.49
C PHE A 504 7.76 -0.02 -3.03
N ILE A 505 7.44 -0.85 -2.06
CA ILE A 505 8.25 -2.00 -1.67
C ILE A 505 7.47 -3.27 -1.99
N GLY A 506 8.05 -4.18 -2.78
CA GLY A 506 7.53 -5.52 -3.01
C GLY A 506 8.47 -6.54 -2.35
N CYS A 507 8.01 -7.17 -1.28
CA CYS A 507 8.83 -8.11 -0.52
C CYS A 507 7.94 -9.25 -0.02
N ALA A 508 8.10 -10.47 -0.54
CA ALA A 508 7.22 -11.56 -0.14
C ALA A 508 7.29 -11.86 1.36
N ASN A 509 8.50 -12.09 1.89
CA ASN A 509 8.71 -12.31 3.31
C ASN A 509 9.24 -11.04 4.01
N PRO A 510 8.51 -10.47 5.00
CA PRO A 510 8.87 -9.24 5.69
C PRO A 510 10.21 -9.30 6.44
N SER A 511 10.70 -10.50 6.81
CA SER A 511 12.03 -10.69 7.44
C SER A 511 13.18 -10.12 6.61
N THR A 512 13.02 -10.00 5.29
CA THR A 512 14.03 -9.37 4.42
C THR A 512 14.24 -7.89 4.76
N LEU A 513 13.17 -7.17 5.09
CA LEU A 513 13.27 -5.76 5.49
C LEU A 513 13.90 -5.63 6.88
N LEU A 514 13.54 -6.53 7.81
CA LEU A 514 14.20 -6.58 9.12
C LEU A 514 15.70 -6.81 9.00
N LYS A 515 16.14 -7.71 8.10
CA LYS A 515 17.57 -7.91 7.83
C LYS A 515 18.25 -6.60 7.40
N LEU A 516 17.62 -5.78 6.55
CA LEU A 516 18.19 -4.49 6.15
C LEU A 516 18.31 -3.51 7.33
N GLU A 517 17.31 -3.45 8.20
CA GLU A 517 17.32 -2.62 9.40
C GLU A 517 18.44 -3.05 10.36
N VAL A 518 18.62 -4.36 10.57
CA VAL A 518 19.73 -4.88 11.38
C VAL A 518 21.08 -4.50 10.76
N MET A 519 21.25 -4.77 9.46
CA MET A 519 22.51 -4.54 8.75
C MET A 519 22.97 -3.07 8.75
N ILE A 520 22.04 -2.11 8.58
CA ILE A 520 22.42 -0.69 8.60
C ILE A 520 22.90 -0.25 9.98
N ASN A 521 22.37 -0.83 11.06
CA ASN A 521 22.76 -0.48 12.42
C ASN A 521 24.09 -1.15 12.81
N GLU A 522 24.31 -2.42 12.43
CA GLU A 522 25.56 -3.14 12.72
C GLU A 522 26.79 -2.56 11.99
N LYS A 523 26.60 -2.11 10.74
CA LYS A 523 27.68 -1.60 9.87
C LYS A 523 27.51 -0.11 9.54
N PHE A 524 26.94 0.65 10.46
CA PHE A 524 26.53 2.04 10.23
C PHE A 524 27.66 2.91 9.67
N ASP A 525 28.81 2.95 10.34
CA ASP A 525 29.93 3.82 9.94
C ASP A 525 30.47 3.51 8.54
N LEU A 526 30.50 2.23 8.15
CA LEU A 526 30.93 1.80 6.82
C LEU A 526 29.94 2.30 5.76
N PHE A 527 28.63 2.06 5.94
CA PHE A 527 27.62 2.49 4.99
C PHE A 527 27.54 4.00 4.83
N ILE A 528 27.74 4.74 5.93
CA ILE A 528 27.69 6.20 5.92
C ILE A 528 28.93 6.79 5.24
N THR A 529 30.11 6.19 5.44
CA THR A 529 31.34 6.57 4.73
C THR A 529 31.18 6.33 3.22
N ASP A 530 30.72 5.14 2.85
CA ASP A 530 30.42 4.76 1.47
C ASP A 530 29.38 5.68 0.81
N LEU A 531 28.35 6.05 1.56
CA LEU A 531 27.31 6.97 1.09
C LEU A 531 27.89 8.37 0.83
N SER A 532 28.75 8.86 1.73
CA SER A 532 29.37 10.17 1.62
C SER A 532 30.30 10.28 0.42
N ASN A 533 31.15 9.27 0.18
CA ASN A 533 32.18 9.31 -0.86
C ASN A 533 31.77 8.64 -2.18
N GLY A 534 30.59 7.99 -2.24
CA GLY A 534 30.12 7.30 -3.44
C GLY A 534 30.75 5.93 -3.69
N SER A 535 31.44 5.35 -2.70
CA SER A 535 32.11 4.06 -2.83
C SER A 535 31.26 2.88 -2.30
N PHE A 536 31.85 1.68 -2.37
CA PHE A 536 31.33 0.46 -1.76
C PHE A 536 32.50 -0.33 -1.15
N PHE A 537 32.49 -0.53 0.18
CA PHE A 537 33.62 -1.12 0.92
C PHE A 537 33.96 -2.55 0.46
N ASP A 538 32.97 -3.34 0.06
CA ASP A 538 33.13 -4.72 -0.44
C ASP A 538 33.32 -4.78 -1.98
N SER A 539 33.62 -3.66 -2.65
CA SER A 539 33.74 -3.61 -4.12
C SER A 539 34.77 -4.57 -4.71
N HIS A 540 35.82 -4.91 -3.96
CA HIS A 540 36.86 -5.86 -4.36
C HIS A 540 36.36 -7.31 -4.49
N LYS A 541 35.22 -7.65 -3.89
CA LYS A 541 34.58 -8.97 -3.97
C LYS A 541 33.60 -9.08 -5.15
N LEU A 542 33.34 -7.98 -5.86
CA LEU A 542 32.36 -7.95 -6.95
C LEU A 542 32.99 -8.26 -8.30
N ASP A 543 32.27 -9.04 -9.11
CA ASP A 543 32.60 -9.22 -10.51
C ASP A 543 32.59 -7.90 -11.29
N GLN A 544 33.50 -7.76 -12.26
CA GLN A 544 33.61 -6.54 -13.07
C GLN A 544 32.31 -6.17 -13.79
N ASN A 545 31.50 -7.17 -14.17
CA ASN A 545 30.20 -6.95 -14.80
C ASN A 545 29.21 -6.28 -13.83
N ILE A 546 29.18 -6.71 -12.58
CA ILE A 546 28.34 -6.10 -11.54
C ILE A 546 28.82 -4.69 -11.25
N VAL A 547 30.13 -4.48 -11.10
CA VAL A 547 30.73 -3.15 -10.90
C VAL A 547 30.30 -2.18 -12.01
N LYS A 548 30.34 -2.60 -13.27
CA LYS A 548 29.87 -1.78 -14.42
C LYS A 548 28.40 -1.41 -14.31
N VAL A 549 27.54 -2.33 -13.89
CA VAL A 549 26.09 -2.13 -13.74
C VAL A 549 25.77 -1.14 -12.61
N ILE A 550 26.46 -1.24 -11.47
CA ILE A 550 26.17 -0.42 -10.28
C ILE A 550 26.90 0.93 -10.25
N LYS A 551 27.93 1.14 -11.09
CA LYS A 551 28.75 2.37 -11.08
C LYS A 551 27.91 3.66 -11.15
N LYS A 552 26.83 3.67 -11.94
CA LYS A 552 25.92 4.83 -12.05
C LYS A 552 24.91 4.95 -10.90
N LYS A 553 24.78 3.91 -10.08
CA LYS A 553 23.85 3.84 -8.94
C LYS A 553 24.52 4.22 -7.62
N LEU A 554 25.85 4.29 -7.56
CA LEU A 554 26.61 4.66 -6.37
C LEU A 554 27.26 6.03 -6.57
N THR A 555 26.52 7.09 -6.26
CA THR A 555 27.02 8.47 -6.32
C THR A 555 27.28 9.01 -4.92
N PRO A 556 28.22 9.95 -4.72
CA PRO A 556 28.40 10.63 -3.44
C PRO A 556 27.13 11.36 -2.97
N ARG A 557 26.75 11.20 -1.70
CA ARG A 557 25.60 11.83 -1.03
C ARG A 557 25.96 12.33 0.38
N PRO A 558 26.90 13.28 0.51
CA PRO A 558 27.39 13.75 1.82
C PRO A 558 26.27 14.32 2.71
N GLU A 559 25.32 15.07 2.15
CA GLU A 559 24.19 15.63 2.91
C GLU A 559 23.28 14.56 3.53
N LYS A 560 22.97 13.50 2.77
CA LYS A 560 22.15 12.38 3.26
C LYS A 560 22.90 11.57 4.31
N ALA A 561 24.21 11.36 4.11
CA ALA A 561 25.08 10.73 5.10
C ALA A 561 25.09 11.52 6.42
N GLN A 562 25.23 12.85 6.36
CA GLN A 562 25.21 13.71 7.53
C GLN A 562 23.86 13.65 8.27
N ARG A 563 22.74 13.73 7.54
CA ARG A 563 21.39 13.60 8.12
C ARG A 563 21.21 12.26 8.85
N LEU A 564 21.68 11.16 8.28
CA LEU A 564 21.58 9.84 8.92
C LEU A 564 22.45 9.76 10.18
N LYS A 565 23.64 10.39 10.20
CA LYS A 565 24.47 10.49 11.42
C LYS A 565 23.74 11.22 12.55
N GLU A 566 23.06 12.33 12.24
CA GLU A 566 22.30 13.10 13.22
C GLU A 566 21.10 12.32 13.77
N LEU A 567 20.40 11.59 12.90
CA LEU A 567 19.32 10.68 13.31
C LEU A 567 19.83 9.55 14.19
N TYR A 568 20.93 8.91 13.81
CA TYR A 568 21.53 7.84 14.60
C TYR A 568 21.98 8.34 15.98
N LYS A 569 22.62 9.52 16.05
CA LYS A 569 23.03 10.14 17.31
C LYS A 569 21.85 10.45 18.24
N SER A 570 20.70 10.82 17.68
CA SER A 570 19.51 11.18 18.47
C SER A 570 18.67 9.97 18.88
N LYS A 571 18.46 9.00 17.98
CA LYS A 571 17.60 7.83 18.20
C LYS A 571 18.35 6.58 18.71
N GLY A 572 19.67 6.55 18.57
CA GLY A 572 20.53 5.39 18.86
C GLY A 572 20.46 4.27 17.82
N LYS A 573 19.55 4.36 16.84
CA LYS A 573 19.37 3.41 15.74
C LYS A 573 18.74 4.10 14.52
N ILE A 574 18.90 3.49 13.35
CA ILE A 574 18.15 3.81 12.12
C ILE A 574 17.00 2.82 11.97
N SER A 575 15.77 3.33 11.90
CA SER A 575 14.58 2.53 11.60
C SER A 575 14.37 2.32 10.09
N LEU A 576 13.44 1.45 9.71
CA LEU A 576 12.99 1.34 8.31
C LEU A 576 12.35 2.63 7.80
N HIS A 577 11.66 3.39 8.65
CA HIS A 577 11.13 4.70 8.27
C HIS A 577 12.25 5.68 7.91
N ASP A 578 13.31 5.74 8.71
CA ASP A 578 14.47 6.61 8.46
C ASP A 578 15.20 6.22 7.17
N LEU A 579 15.30 4.91 6.90
CA LEU A 579 15.92 4.37 5.68
C LEU A 579 15.07 4.63 4.43
N LEU A 580 13.74 4.51 4.54
CA LEU A 580 12.80 4.49 3.42
C LEU A 580 11.64 5.50 3.62
N PRO A 581 11.91 6.80 3.83
CA PRO A 581 10.95 7.77 4.34
C PRO A 581 9.84 8.17 3.37
N LYS A 582 9.97 7.81 2.08
CA LYS A 582 8.94 8.09 1.05
C LYS A 582 8.13 6.87 0.66
N THR A 583 8.28 5.76 1.38
CA THR A 583 7.50 4.55 1.13
C THR A 583 6.03 4.86 1.35
N VAL A 584 5.21 4.60 0.34
CA VAL A 584 3.75 4.74 0.44
C VAL A 584 3.09 3.38 0.54
N VAL A 585 3.62 2.37 -0.15
CA VAL A 585 3.09 1.01 -0.12
C VAL A 585 4.18 0.01 0.21
N VAL A 586 3.92 -0.87 1.18
CA VAL A 586 4.71 -2.07 1.45
C VAL A 586 3.83 -3.28 1.15
N ALA A 587 4.10 -3.95 0.04
CA ALA A 587 3.44 -5.18 -0.37
C ALA A 587 4.21 -6.39 0.18
N THR A 588 3.64 -7.08 1.17
CA THR A 588 4.27 -8.22 1.86
C THR A 588 3.25 -9.15 2.51
N TRP A 589 3.64 -10.41 2.80
CA TRP A 589 2.80 -11.35 3.55
C TRP A 589 2.64 -10.89 5.01
N GLN A 590 1.39 -10.79 5.45
CA GLN A 590 1.03 -10.31 6.79
C GLN A 590 0.56 -11.45 7.72
N GLY A 591 0.17 -12.59 7.15
CA GLY A 591 -0.35 -13.76 7.85
C GLY A 591 0.60 -14.95 7.92
N GLY A 592 0.10 -16.07 8.44
CA GLY A 592 0.86 -17.32 8.57
C GLY A 592 2.15 -17.15 9.36
N SER A 593 3.23 -17.79 8.90
CA SER A 593 4.55 -17.73 9.54
C SER A 593 5.23 -16.36 9.43
N CYS A 594 4.73 -15.46 8.57
CA CYS A 594 5.26 -14.11 8.39
C CYS A 594 4.72 -13.10 9.42
N LYS A 595 3.69 -13.44 10.19
CA LYS A 595 2.98 -12.50 11.08
C LYS A 595 3.89 -11.78 12.06
N LEU A 596 4.82 -12.49 12.71
CA LEU A 596 5.71 -11.89 13.71
C LEU A 596 6.70 -10.90 13.07
N ALA A 597 7.29 -11.27 11.93
CA ALA A 597 8.18 -10.39 11.19
C ALA A 597 7.42 -9.18 10.63
N PHE A 598 6.17 -9.36 10.20
CA PHE A 598 5.28 -8.28 9.76
C PHE A 598 5.03 -7.25 10.88
N GLU A 599 4.68 -7.68 12.08
CA GLU A 599 4.44 -6.76 13.21
C GLU A 599 5.71 -5.96 13.57
N LYS A 600 6.90 -6.59 13.48
CA LYS A 600 8.18 -5.90 13.70
C LYS A 600 8.44 -4.81 12.65
N ILE A 601 8.26 -5.09 11.35
CA ILE A 601 8.45 -4.06 10.30
C ILE A 601 7.38 -2.98 10.41
N LYS A 602 6.14 -3.34 10.75
CA LYS A 602 5.04 -2.41 10.92
C LYS A 602 5.37 -1.41 12.01
N LYS A 603 5.89 -1.89 13.15
CA LYS A 603 6.39 -1.05 14.25
C LYS A 603 7.52 -0.13 13.79
N SER A 604 8.50 -0.66 13.06
CA SER A 604 9.65 0.13 12.55
C SER A 604 9.23 1.25 11.58
N PHE A 605 8.11 1.07 10.87
CA PHE A 605 7.52 2.11 10.03
C PHE A 605 6.52 3.03 10.76
N SER A 606 5.91 2.57 11.87
CA SER A 606 4.78 3.24 12.53
C SER A 606 5.17 4.20 13.66
N GLU A 607 6.45 4.45 13.90
CA GLU A 607 6.90 5.43 14.90
C GLU A 607 6.57 6.89 14.50
N GLU A 608 6.01 7.14 13.29
CA GLU A 608 5.75 8.50 12.77
C GLU A 608 4.42 8.64 11.99
N LEU A 609 3.92 9.88 11.86
CA LEU A 609 2.61 10.29 11.29
C LEU A 609 2.37 9.90 9.80
N ASN A 610 3.32 9.25 9.12
CA ASN A 610 3.25 8.89 7.69
C ASN A 610 3.68 7.42 7.44
N ALA A 611 3.16 6.48 8.22
CA ALA A 611 3.39 5.05 7.97
C ALA A 611 2.85 4.64 6.57
N PRO A 612 3.55 3.75 5.85
CA PRO A 612 3.09 3.25 4.57
C PRO A 612 1.83 2.40 4.72
N LEU A 613 1.05 2.33 3.66
CA LEU A 613 0.01 1.33 3.49
C LEU A 613 0.66 -0.06 3.38
N PHE A 614 0.34 -0.94 4.33
CA PHE A 614 0.66 -2.35 4.21
C PHE A 614 -0.39 -3.05 3.36
N HIS A 615 0.07 -3.58 2.22
CA HIS A 615 -0.74 -4.29 1.25
C HIS A 615 -0.35 -5.77 1.28
N GLU A 616 -1.33 -6.65 1.34
CA GLU A 616 -1.07 -8.08 1.21
C GLU A 616 -0.58 -8.35 -0.22
N ILE A 617 0.26 -9.36 -0.45
CA ILE A 617 0.68 -9.72 -1.84
C ILE A 617 -0.25 -10.76 -2.46
N GLY A 618 -1.08 -11.39 -1.63
CA GLY A 618 -1.94 -12.50 -1.96
C GLY A 618 -1.27 -13.85 -1.76
N TYR A 619 -2.06 -14.89 -1.91
CA TYR A 619 -1.64 -16.28 -1.84
C TYR A 619 -0.92 -16.69 -3.12
N LEU A 620 0.41 -16.83 -2.99
CA LEU A 620 1.35 -17.13 -4.06
C LEU A 620 2.12 -18.41 -3.73
N ALA A 621 2.19 -19.32 -4.68
CA ALA A 621 3.03 -20.50 -4.64
C ALA A 621 3.77 -20.66 -5.99
N SER A 622 4.78 -21.52 -6.04
CA SER A 622 5.50 -21.76 -7.30
C SER A 622 4.64 -22.51 -8.32
N GLU A 623 3.64 -23.26 -7.84
CA GLU A 623 2.60 -23.90 -8.64
C GLU A 623 1.72 -22.89 -9.39
N ALA A 624 1.34 -21.81 -8.72
CA ALA A 624 0.35 -20.85 -9.20
C ALA A 624 0.27 -19.58 -8.33
N ARG A 625 -0.19 -18.49 -8.94
CA ARG A 625 -0.77 -17.37 -8.18
C ARG A 625 -2.24 -17.67 -7.94
N ILE A 626 -2.60 -17.92 -6.69
CA ILE A 626 -3.92 -18.44 -6.33
C ILE A 626 -4.91 -17.32 -6.05
N SER A 627 -4.45 -16.19 -5.50
CA SER A 627 -5.32 -15.06 -5.20
C SER A 627 -4.72 -13.69 -5.53
N VAL A 628 -5.60 -12.70 -5.56
CA VAL A 628 -5.28 -11.27 -5.61
C VAL A 628 -6.03 -10.56 -4.47
N PRO A 629 -5.31 -9.79 -3.63
CA PRO A 629 -5.92 -9.08 -2.51
C PRO A 629 -6.79 -7.92 -2.99
N LEU A 630 -7.92 -7.70 -2.31
CA LEU A 630 -8.86 -6.62 -2.60
C LEU A 630 -8.78 -5.51 -1.55
N THR A 631 -9.14 -4.30 -1.95
CA THR A 631 -9.25 -3.14 -1.07
C THR A 631 -10.53 -3.18 -0.26
N ASN A 632 -10.40 -2.89 1.04
CA ASN A 632 -11.48 -2.88 2.04
C ASN A 632 -12.23 -4.22 2.12
N SER A 633 -11.51 -5.34 2.02
CA SER A 633 -12.06 -6.68 2.19
C SER A 633 -11.31 -7.47 3.25
N ASN A 634 -12.03 -8.39 3.90
CA ASN A 634 -11.47 -9.33 4.88
C ASN A 634 -10.80 -10.55 4.24
N GLY A 635 -10.83 -10.69 2.91
CA GLY A 635 -10.23 -11.81 2.18
C GLY A 635 -9.66 -11.41 0.81
N GLU A 636 -9.14 -12.41 0.12
CA GLU A 636 -8.45 -12.30 -1.16
C GLU A 636 -9.27 -12.99 -2.26
N MET A 637 -9.34 -12.39 -3.44
CA MET A 637 -10.10 -12.94 -4.55
C MET A 637 -9.29 -14.03 -5.25
N LEU A 638 -9.86 -15.20 -5.47
CA LEU A 638 -9.23 -16.27 -6.26
C LEU A 638 -9.01 -15.84 -7.72
N THR A 639 -7.94 -16.33 -8.34
CA THR A 639 -7.62 -16.16 -9.77
C THR A 639 -8.47 -17.06 -10.66
N ILE A 640 -9.80 -16.92 -10.55
CA ILE A 640 -10.81 -17.82 -11.16
C ILE A 640 -10.79 -17.87 -12.69
N TYR A 641 -10.02 -17.01 -13.35
CA TYR A 641 -9.86 -16.97 -14.81
C TYR A 641 -8.53 -17.59 -15.28
N ASP A 642 -7.66 -17.98 -14.36
CA ASP A 642 -6.31 -18.49 -14.66
C ASP A 642 -6.19 -19.98 -14.32
N HIS A 643 -6.90 -20.44 -13.28
CA HIS A 643 -6.82 -21.79 -12.75
C HIS A 643 -8.21 -22.37 -12.50
N PHE A 644 -8.30 -23.70 -12.56
CA PHE A 644 -9.47 -24.43 -12.07
C PHE A 644 -9.21 -24.91 -10.65
N PHE A 645 -10.18 -24.68 -9.76
CA PHE A 645 -10.08 -24.92 -8.34
C PHE A 645 -11.11 -25.94 -7.87
N GLU A 646 -10.66 -26.87 -7.01
CA GLU A 646 -11.52 -27.78 -6.26
C GLU A 646 -11.18 -27.69 -4.77
N PHE A 647 -12.14 -28.05 -3.92
CA PHE A 647 -12.03 -27.87 -2.48
C PHE A 647 -12.55 -29.07 -1.70
N LYS A 648 -12.02 -29.27 -0.50
CA LYS A 648 -12.51 -30.26 0.45
C LYS A 648 -12.52 -29.69 1.86
N PRO A 649 -13.65 -29.73 2.60
CA PRO A 649 -13.67 -29.26 3.98
C PRO A 649 -12.64 -30.03 4.81
N VAL A 650 -11.89 -29.33 5.67
CA VAL A 650 -10.86 -29.96 6.51
C VAL A 650 -11.46 -31.03 7.43
N ASP A 651 -12.66 -30.77 7.96
CA ASP A 651 -13.35 -31.70 8.87
C ASP A 651 -13.98 -32.91 8.16
N GLU A 652 -14.08 -32.88 6.83
CA GLU A 652 -14.68 -33.92 6.00
C GLU A 652 -13.68 -34.48 4.98
N ILE A 653 -12.40 -34.58 5.36
CA ILE A 653 -11.34 -35.00 4.44
C ILE A 653 -11.48 -36.45 3.94
N ASN A 654 -12.36 -37.25 4.56
CA ASN A 654 -12.68 -38.62 4.14
C ASN A 654 -13.88 -38.70 3.18
N ASN A 655 -14.60 -37.60 2.94
CA ASN A 655 -15.71 -37.55 1.99
C ASN A 655 -15.17 -37.68 0.54
N ASN A 656 -15.82 -38.43 -0.35
CA ASN A 656 -15.34 -38.57 -1.73
C ASN A 656 -15.70 -37.38 -2.63
N GLN A 657 -16.57 -36.48 -2.17
CA GLN A 657 -17.03 -35.34 -2.97
C GLN A 657 -16.09 -34.13 -2.87
N TYR A 658 -15.74 -33.58 -4.03
CA TYR A 658 -14.98 -32.34 -4.15
C TYR A 658 -15.93 -31.18 -4.49
N LEU A 659 -15.75 -30.07 -3.77
CA LEU A 659 -16.59 -28.89 -3.89
C LEU A 659 -16.03 -27.91 -4.92
N LEU A 660 -16.93 -27.18 -5.57
CA LEU A 660 -16.66 -26.06 -6.48
C LEU A 660 -16.84 -24.72 -5.77
N LEU A 661 -16.35 -23.64 -6.38
CA LEU A 661 -16.37 -22.29 -5.81
C LEU A 661 -17.72 -21.84 -5.24
N HIS A 662 -18.81 -22.09 -5.97
CA HIS A 662 -20.17 -21.67 -5.57
C HIS A 662 -20.75 -22.47 -4.40
N GLN A 663 -20.12 -23.58 -4.01
CA GLN A 663 -20.54 -24.45 -2.92
C GLN A 663 -19.83 -24.13 -1.60
N LEU A 664 -18.83 -23.24 -1.63
CA LEU A 664 -18.09 -22.86 -0.45
C LEU A 664 -18.94 -22.01 0.50
N LYS A 665 -18.68 -22.15 1.79
CA LYS A 665 -19.39 -21.48 2.87
C LYS A 665 -18.45 -20.62 3.71
N PHE A 666 -18.96 -19.48 4.17
CA PHE A 666 -18.27 -18.55 5.07
C PHE A 666 -17.76 -19.26 6.33
N GLY A 667 -16.54 -18.92 6.75
CA GLY A 667 -15.93 -19.38 8.00
C GLY A 667 -15.37 -20.80 7.97
N ILE A 668 -15.63 -21.58 6.91
CA ILE A 668 -15.16 -22.96 6.81
C ILE A 668 -13.75 -23.03 6.22
N GLU A 669 -12.92 -23.91 6.78
CA GLU A 669 -11.59 -24.22 6.28
C GLU A 669 -11.63 -25.34 5.23
N TYR A 670 -10.92 -25.16 4.13
CA TYR A 670 -10.85 -26.10 3.02
C TYR A 670 -9.41 -26.39 2.62
N MET A 671 -9.15 -27.65 2.29
CA MET A 671 -8.02 -28.05 1.44
C MET A 671 -8.30 -27.60 0.00
N ILE A 672 -7.32 -27.03 -0.68
CA ILE A 672 -7.41 -26.54 -2.06
C ILE A 672 -6.65 -27.47 -3.02
N TYR A 673 -7.24 -27.72 -4.19
CA TYR A 673 -6.66 -28.52 -5.27
C TYR A 673 -6.68 -27.73 -6.56
N LEU A 674 -5.62 -27.89 -7.36
CA LEU A 674 -5.34 -27.02 -8.50
C LEU A 674 -5.27 -27.78 -9.81
N THR A 675 -5.89 -27.22 -10.85
CA THR A 675 -5.59 -27.59 -12.24
C THR A 675 -5.10 -26.35 -12.99
N THR A 676 -3.89 -26.41 -13.53
CA THR A 676 -3.18 -25.24 -14.07
C THR A 676 -2.67 -25.46 -15.49
N TYR A 677 -2.34 -24.38 -16.20
CA TYR A 677 -1.68 -24.45 -17.51
C TYR A 677 -0.27 -25.07 -17.43
N ASN A 678 0.34 -25.11 -16.24
CA ASN A 678 1.69 -25.65 -16.01
C ASN A 678 1.70 -27.20 -15.89
N GLY A 679 0.62 -27.89 -16.27
CA GLY A 679 0.58 -29.36 -16.26
C GLY A 679 0.33 -29.98 -14.88
N LEU A 680 -0.22 -29.22 -13.94
CA LEU A 680 -0.73 -29.74 -12.67
C LEU A 680 -2.23 -30.04 -12.84
N TYR A 681 -2.67 -31.25 -12.53
CA TYR A 681 -4.05 -31.73 -12.73
C TYR A 681 -4.59 -32.34 -11.45
N ARG A 682 -5.67 -31.75 -10.89
CA ARG A 682 -6.20 -32.08 -9.56
C ARG A 682 -5.09 -32.21 -8.51
N TYR A 683 -4.12 -31.31 -8.58
CA TYR A 683 -2.90 -31.36 -7.79
C TYR A 683 -3.19 -30.94 -6.36
N ASN A 684 -2.79 -31.78 -5.41
CA ASN A 684 -2.83 -31.46 -3.99
C ASN A 684 -1.62 -30.57 -3.64
N ILE A 685 -1.88 -29.27 -3.46
CA ILE A 685 -0.84 -28.35 -2.99
C ILE A 685 -0.61 -28.44 -1.48
N ASN A 686 -1.42 -29.24 -0.78
CA ASN A 686 -1.39 -29.45 0.67
C ASN A 686 -1.52 -28.15 1.46
N ASP A 687 -2.43 -27.25 1.05
CA ASP A 687 -2.65 -25.96 1.71
C ASP A 687 -4.10 -25.83 2.20
N VAL A 688 -4.25 -25.18 3.36
CA VAL A 688 -5.53 -24.90 3.98
C VAL A 688 -5.86 -23.42 3.85
N ILE A 689 -7.02 -23.15 3.26
CA ILE A 689 -7.61 -21.82 3.16
C ILE A 689 -8.88 -21.73 4.01
N ARG A 690 -9.31 -20.52 4.33
CA ARG A 690 -10.64 -20.26 4.90
C ARG A 690 -11.38 -19.26 4.05
N VAL A 691 -12.69 -19.42 3.91
CA VAL A 691 -13.53 -18.41 3.26
C VAL A 691 -13.89 -17.34 4.28
N ASP A 692 -13.40 -16.12 4.06
CA ASP A 692 -13.57 -15.00 4.98
C ASP A 692 -14.66 -14.02 4.54
N ASP A 693 -15.09 -14.06 3.28
CA ASP A 693 -16.14 -13.16 2.76
C ASP A 693 -16.63 -13.62 1.37
N PHE A 694 -17.63 -12.93 0.81
CA PHE A 694 -18.07 -13.09 -0.58
C PHE A 694 -18.24 -11.73 -1.25
N ARG A 695 -17.83 -11.63 -2.52
CA ARG A 695 -18.05 -10.42 -3.33
C ARG A 695 -18.66 -10.81 -4.67
N ASN A 696 -19.89 -10.37 -4.91
CA ASN A 696 -20.67 -10.73 -6.11
C ASN A 696 -20.72 -12.26 -6.33
N GLY A 697 -20.90 -13.01 -5.24
CA GLY A 697 -20.92 -14.47 -5.25
C GLY A 697 -19.54 -15.14 -5.31
N ILE A 698 -18.45 -14.40 -5.54
CA ILE A 698 -17.08 -14.92 -5.54
C ILE A 698 -16.60 -15.11 -4.09
N PRO A 699 -16.19 -16.32 -3.67
CA PRO A 699 -15.59 -16.53 -2.35
C PRO A 699 -14.28 -15.77 -2.22
N LEU A 700 -14.13 -15.02 -1.14
CA LEU A 700 -12.90 -14.36 -0.77
C LEU A 700 -12.21 -15.19 0.31
N ILE A 701 -10.97 -15.56 0.06
CA ILE A 701 -10.25 -16.56 0.84
C ILE A 701 -9.11 -15.93 1.65
N ARG A 702 -8.65 -16.64 2.66
CA ARG A 702 -7.39 -16.37 3.35
C ARG A 702 -6.59 -17.64 3.46
N PHE A 703 -5.28 -17.57 3.18
CA PHE A 703 -4.37 -18.65 3.50
C PHE A 703 -4.21 -18.76 5.03
N ILE A 704 -4.43 -19.96 5.57
CA ILE A 704 -4.33 -20.21 7.01
C ILE A 704 -3.00 -20.90 7.34
N ARG A 705 -2.74 -22.04 6.71
CA ARG A 705 -1.58 -22.88 7.01
C ARG A 705 -1.30 -23.87 5.89
N LYS A 706 -0.10 -24.43 5.91
CA LYS A 706 0.16 -25.71 5.24
C LYS A 706 -0.65 -26.82 5.91
N GLY A 707 -1.00 -27.84 5.14
CA GLY A 707 -1.69 -29.03 5.59
C GLY A 707 -0.80 -29.93 6.44
N THR A 708 -1.10 -31.22 6.48
CA THR A 708 -0.43 -32.15 7.40
C THR A 708 1.02 -32.43 7.00
N GLY A 709 1.90 -32.62 7.99
CA GLY A 709 3.27 -33.12 7.81
C GLY A 709 4.29 -32.08 7.32
N VAL A 710 4.03 -30.78 7.52
CA VAL A 710 4.95 -29.71 7.08
C VAL A 710 4.84 -28.48 7.99
N THR A 711 5.98 -27.85 8.29
CA THR A 711 6.06 -26.58 9.02
C THR A 711 6.92 -25.56 8.27
N SER A 712 6.74 -24.28 8.59
CA SER A 712 7.52 -23.21 7.99
C SER A 712 7.60 -22.04 8.97
N ILE A 713 8.81 -21.52 9.18
CA ILE A 713 9.09 -20.33 9.98
C ILE A 713 9.29 -19.14 9.05
N THR A 714 10.28 -19.22 8.15
CA THR A 714 10.65 -18.12 7.23
C THR A 714 10.46 -18.47 5.75
N GLY A 715 9.72 -19.55 5.48
CA GLY A 715 9.34 -19.97 4.13
C GLY A 715 10.08 -21.21 3.64
N GLU A 716 10.83 -21.89 4.51
CA GLU A 716 11.62 -23.08 4.18
C GLU A 716 10.80 -24.33 3.86
N LYS A 717 9.60 -24.44 4.45
CA LYS A 717 8.69 -25.60 4.28
C LYS A 717 9.42 -26.92 4.57
N LEU A 718 9.74 -27.16 5.84
CA LEU A 718 10.32 -28.43 6.28
C LEU A 718 9.21 -29.49 6.37
N TYR A 719 9.39 -30.64 5.73
CA TYR A 719 8.44 -31.75 5.77
C TYR A 719 8.83 -32.79 6.82
N GLU A 720 7.84 -33.46 7.38
CA GLU A 720 8.01 -34.46 8.44
C GLU A 720 8.92 -35.61 8.00
N ASN A 721 8.75 -36.10 6.78
CA ASN A 721 9.59 -37.17 6.24
C ASN A 721 11.04 -36.73 5.99
N GLN A 722 11.30 -35.46 5.62
CA GLN A 722 12.66 -34.92 5.51
C GLN A 722 13.34 -34.85 6.87
N PHE A 723 12.59 -34.46 7.91
CA PHE A 723 13.08 -34.49 9.28
C PHE A 723 13.37 -35.93 9.73
N LEU A 724 12.44 -36.86 9.53
CA LEU A 724 12.64 -38.27 9.86
C LEU A 724 13.80 -38.92 9.09
N GLU A 725 14.00 -38.55 7.82
CA GLU A 725 15.14 -38.98 7.01
C GLU A 725 16.46 -38.47 7.61
N ALA A 726 16.52 -37.18 8.01
CA ALA A 726 17.68 -36.63 8.70
C ALA A 726 17.97 -37.35 10.04
N VAL A 727 16.93 -37.67 10.81
CA VAL A 727 17.04 -38.41 12.07
C VAL A 727 17.48 -39.85 11.82
N SER A 728 16.99 -40.51 10.76
CA SER A 728 17.43 -41.86 10.38
C SER A 728 18.92 -41.87 10.06
N PHE A 729 19.40 -40.92 9.24
CA PHE A 729 20.82 -40.80 8.94
C PHE A 729 21.67 -40.54 10.18
N LEU A 730 21.21 -39.67 11.10
CA LEU A 730 21.91 -39.41 12.35
C LEU A 730 21.99 -40.67 13.24
N ASN A 731 20.88 -41.40 13.38
CA ASN A 731 20.82 -42.65 14.14
C ASN A 731 21.73 -43.73 13.53
N GLU A 732 21.73 -43.88 12.20
CA GLU A 732 22.58 -44.85 11.49
C GLU A 732 24.07 -44.53 11.63
N ASN A 733 24.46 -43.25 11.45
CA ASN A 733 25.85 -42.81 11.53
C ASN A 733 26.47 -43.06 12.91
N HIS A 734 25.69 -42.90 13.97
CA HIS A 734 26.15 -43.00 15.36
C HIS A 734 25.67 -44.26 16.09
N GLN A 735 24.98 -45.17 15.39
CA GLN A 735 24.36 -46.37 15.96
C GLN A 735 23.44 -46.08 17.16
N LEU A 736 22.73 -44.95 17.09
CA LEU A 736 21.81 -44.49 18.13
C LEU A 736 20.38 -44.97 17.83
N LYS A 737 19.54 -44.97 18.88
CA LYS A 737 18.09 -45.22 18.77
C LYS A 737 17.33 -44.06 19.39
N LEU A 738 17.48 -42.88 18.81
CA LEU A 738 16.81 -41.68 19.27
C LEU A 738 15.45 -41.54 18.60
N ASN A 739 14.41 -41.34 19.40
CA ASN A 739 13.14 -40.83 18.91
C ASN A 739 13.17 -39.30 18.99
N MET A 740 12.69 -38.61 17.94
CA MET A 740 12.77 -37.15 17.88
C MET A 740 11.46 -36.50 17.44
N ILE A 741 11.17 -35.34 18.04
CA ILE A 741 10.12 -34.42 17.61
C ILE A 741 10.75 -33.05 17.35
N ALA A 742 10.55 -32.48 16.18
CA ALA A 742 10.92 -31.10 15.88
C ALA A 742 9.76 -30.13 16.09
N LEU A 743 10.04 -29.04 16.81
CA LEU A 743 9.12 -27.95 17.10
C LEU A 743 9.60 -26.68 16.39
N ALA A 744 8.79 -26.14 15.50
CA ALA A 744 9.06 -24.85 14.86
C ALA A 744 8.78 -23.70 15.84
N ASP A 745 9.83 -23.04 16.32
CA ASP A 745 9.75 -21.83 17.15
C ASP A 745 9.75 -20.60 16.24
N GLU A 746 8.56 -20.14 15.90
CA GLU A 746 8.36 -18.97 15.03
C GLU A 746 8.88 -17.67 15.65
N GLU A 747 8.95 -17.58 16.98
CA GLU A 747 9.32 -16.36 17.69
C GLU A 747 10.83 -16.15 17.67
N ASN A 748 11.57 -17.22 17.93
CA ASN A 748 13.03 -17.20 17.92
C ASN A 748 13.63 -17.64 16.58
N ALA A 749 12.80 -17.94 15.58
CA ALA A 749 13.17 -18.32 14.23
C ALA A 749 14.20 -19.48 14.14
N TYR A 750 13.97 -20.55 14.91
CA TYR A 750 14.71 -21.82 14.79
C TYR A 750 13.82 -23.02 15.10
N TYR A 751 14.34 -24.22 14.86
CA TYR A 751 13.69 -25.48 15.23
C TYR A 751 14.26 -26.02 16.55
N ILE A 752 13.40 -26.58 17.40
CA ILE A 752 13.79 -27.31 18.60
C ILE A 752 13.57 -28.80 18.32
N ALA A 753 14.62 -29.60 18.23
CA ALA A 753 14.50 -31.05 18.21
C ALA A 753 14.56 -31.60 19.65
N LEU A 754 13.45 -32.12 20.11
CA LEU A 754 13.34 -32.86 21.37
C LEU A 754 13.74 -34.30 21.11
N ILE A 755 14.72 -34.81 21.86
CA ILE A 755 15.25 -36.15 21.69
C ILE A 755 15.01 -37.01 22.93
N GLU A 756 14.44 -38.18 22.71
CA GLU A 756 14.24 -39.21 23.73
C GLU A 756 15.09 -40.43 23.37
N GLY A 757 15.90 -40.90 24.33
CA GLY A 757 16.81 -42.03 24.16
C GLY A 757 18.22 -41.78 24.71
N GLU A 758 19.03 -42.84 24.72
CA GLU A 758 20.42 -42.81 25.19
C GLU A 758 21.37 -42.26 24.13
N LEU A 759 22.17 -41.28 24.52
CA LEU A 759 23.18 -40.65 23.67
C LEU A 759 24.47 -41.45 23.55
N MET A 760 24.62 -42.58 24.25
CA MET A 760 25.80 -43.48 24.19
C MET A 760 27.17 -42.77 24.31
N GLY A 761 27.23 -41.66 25.06
CA GLY A 761 28.47 -40.86 25.24
C GLY A 761 28.76 -39.84 24.14
N HIS A 762 27.88 -39.68 23.15
CA HIS A 762 27.97 -38.63 22.13
C HIS A 762 27.63 -37.26 22.71
N ASP A 763 28.38 -36.24 22.26
CA ASP A 763 28.15 -34.85 22.63
C ASP A 763 26.89 -34.29 21.96
N LEU A 764 25.99 -33.71 22.75
CA LEU A 764 24.71 -33.17 22.29
C LEU A 764 24.94 -32.04 21.26
N PHE A 765 25.96 -31.21 21.46
CA PHE A 765 26.26 -30.11 20.56
C PHE A 765 26.77 -30.60 19.19
N GLN A 766 27.53 -31.69 19.14
CA GLN A 766 27.93 -32.31 17.86
C GLN A 766 26.73 -32.88 17.11
N LEU A 767 25.83 -33.57 17.81
CA LEU A 767 24.61 -34.11 17.21
C LEU A 767 23.67 -32.99 16.71
N GLU A 768 23.59 -31.88 17.44
CA GLU A 768 22.85 -30.68 17.03
C GLU A 768 23.38 -30.13 15.70
N LEU A 769 24.71 -29.94 15.61
CA LEU A 769 25.36 -29.43 14.41
C LEU A 769 25.21 -30.37 13.22
N GLU A 770 25.33 -31.68 13.43
CA GLU A 770 25.17 -32.67 12.37
C GLU A 770 23.73 -32.73 11.86
N LEU A 771 22.75 -32.70 12.76
CA LEU A 771 21.33 -32.68 12.38
C LEU A 771 20.97 -31.41 11.59
N ASP A 772 21.43 -30.22 12.02
CA ASP A 772 21.24 -28.95 11.27
C ASP A 772 21.84 -29.09 9.86
N ASN A 773 23.04 -29.65 9.73
CA ASN A 773 23.71 -29.85 8.45
C ASN A 773 23.03 -30.89 7.54
N LEU A 774 22.48 -31.97 8.11
CA LEU A 774 21.70 -32.96 7.35
C LEU A 774 20.42 -32.33 6.80
N LEU A 775 19.70 -31.54 7.61
CA LEU A 775 18.52 -30.82 7.16
C LEU A 775 18.84 -29.81 6.05
N ARG A 776 19.97 -29.11 6.15
CA ARG A 776 20.47 -28.22 5.08
C ARG A 776 20.75 -28.97 3.78
N LYS A 777 21.30 -30.19 3.85
CA LYS A 777 21.53 -31.03 2.66
C LYS A 777 20.23 -31.55 2.04
N ILE A 778 19.25 -31.92 2.87
CA ILE A 778 17.99 -32.53 2.42
C ILE A 778 17.02 -31.47 1.88
N ASN A 779 16.98 -30.28 2.49
CA ASN A 779 16.05 -29.22 2.14
C ASN A 779 16.77 -27.94 1.72
N ILE A 780 16.77 -27.67 0.41
CA ILE A 780 17.43 -26.50 -0.20
C ILE A 780 16.90 -25.16 0.31
N GLU A 781 15.61 -25.08 0.65
CA GLU A 781 15.03 -23.86 1.17
C GLU A 781 15.43 -23.65 2.64
N TYR A 782 15.54 -24.72 3.43
CA TYR A 782 16.10 -24.68 4.80
C TYR A 782 17.53 -24.14 4.76
N ASP A 783 18.39 -24.69 3.90
CA ASP A 783 19.75 -24.18 3.72
C ASP A 783 19.79 -22.72 3.27
N SER A 784 18.96 -22.34 2.29
CA SER A 784 18.83 -20.95 1.84
C SER A 784 18.46 -20.00 2.98
N LYS A 785 17.54 -20.38 3.88
CA LYS A 785 17.18 -19.54 5.04
C LYS A 785 18.29 -19.49 6.09
N ARG A 786 18.97 -20.62 6.37
CA ARG A 786 20.15 -20.71 7.26
C ARG A 786 21.30 -19.84 6.76
N CYS A 787 21.68 -19.97 5.48
CA CYS A 787 22.72 -19.16 4.83
C CYS A 787 22.40 -17.66 4.79
N SER A 788 21.12 -17.29 4.92
CA SER A 788 20.70 -15.88 4.94
C SER A 788 20.53 -15.31 6.35
N ASP A 789 20.75 -16.11 7.40
CA ASP A 789 20.47 -15.81 8.81
C ASP A 789 19.01 -15.44 9.12
N ARG A 790 18.08 -15.80 8.22
CA ARG A 790 16.64 -15.66 8.48
C ARG A 790 16.11 -16.79 9.35
N LEU A 791 16.78 -17.93 9.31
CA LEU A 791 16.54 -19.08 10.17
C LEU A 791 17.83 -19.33 10.96
N HIS A 792 17.74 -19.38 12.28
CA HIS A 792 18.88 -19.69 13.13
C HIS A 792 19.09 -21.21 13.23
N ALA A 793 20.25 -21.62 13.76
CA ALA A 793 20.60 -23.03 13.92
C ALA A 793 19.54 -23.75 14.77
N LEU A 794 19.20 -24.97 14.35
CA LEU A 794 18.39 -25.88 15.15
C LEU A 794 19.02 -26.09 16.53
N LYS A 795 18.18 -26.22 17.56
CA LYS A 795 18.59 -26.59 18.91
C LYS A 795 18.15 -27.99 19.26
N LEU A 796 19.05 -28.76 19.85
CA LEU A 796 18.79 -30.12 20.31
C LEU A 796 18.59 -30.11 21.83
N ILE A 797 17.51 -30.72 22.29
CA ILE A 797 17.17 -30.79 23.71
C ILE A 797 16.87 -32.24 24.07
N GLN A 798 17.63 -32.80 25.00
CA GLN A 798 17.33 -34.12 25.54
C GLN A 798 16.19 -34.04 26.55
N VAL A 799 15.20 -34.91 26.37
CA VAL A 799 14.09 -35.10 27.30
C VAL A 799 14.23 -36.41 28.06
N ASN A 800 13.59 -36.51 29.22
CA ASN A 800 13.54 -37.72 30.02
C ASN A 800 12.75 -38.84 29.30
N ASP A 801 13.09 -40.09 29.59
CA ASP A 801 12.37 -41.26 29.07
C ASP A 801 10.90 -41.25 29.52
N GLY A 802 10.00 -41.71 28.64
CA GLY A 802 8.53 -41.65 28.80
C GLY A 802 7.90 -40.39 28.19
N PHE A 803 8.69 -39.47 27.64
CA PHE A 803 8.20 -38.19 27.12
C PHE A 803 7.21 -38.37 25.96
N ILE A 804 7.57 -39.17 24.95
CA ILE A 804 6.71 -39.39 23.77
C ILE A 804 5.42 -40.10 24.17
N GLU A 805 5.47 -41.03 25.12
CA GLU A 805 4.28 -41.72 25.62
C GLU A 805 3.30 -40.75 26.30
N GLU A 806 3.82 -39.85 27.14
CA GLU A 806 2.99 -38.84 27.80
C GLU A 806 2.42 -37.84 26.79
N PHE A 807 3.23 -37.39 25.83
CA PHE A 807 2.77 -36.55 24.75
C PHE A 807 1.63 -37.21 23.94
N ALA A 808 1.77 -38.50 23.63
CA ALA A 808 0.75 -39.28 22.92
C ALA A 808 -0.58 -39.32 23.70
N LYS A 809 -0.54 -39.57 25.01
CA LYS A 809 -1.72 -39.58 25.89
C LYS A 809 -2.45 -38.24 25.86
N GLN A 810 -1.72 -37.13 26.01
CA GLN A 810 -2.31 -35.78 25.97
C GLN A 810 -2.94 -35.47 24.60
N GLU A 811 -2.27 -35.83 23.51
CA GLU A 811 -2.79 -35.57 22.17
C GLU A 811 -4.06 -36.38 21.87
N ILE A 812 -4.09 -37.66 22.25
CA ILE A 812 -5.25 -38.56 22.11
C ILE A 812 -6.47 -37.98 22.86
N LEU A 813 -6.27 -37.54 24.11
CA LEU A 813 -7.32 -36.96 24.95
C LEU A 813 -7.90 -35.68 24.33
N ILE A 814 -7.03 -34.75 23.90
CA ILE A 814 -7.44 -33.46 23.36
C ILE A 814 -8.12 -33.61 22.00
N LYS A 815 -7.59 -34.47 21.13
CA LYS A 815 -8.10 -34.64 19.75
C LYS A 815 -9.22 -35.68 19.63
N LYS A 816 -9.53 -36.41 20.71
CA LYS A 816 -10.54 -37.48 20.72
C LYS A 816 -10.32 -38.54 19.63
N VAL A 817 -9.06 -38.83 19.32
CA VAL A 817 -8.67 -39.85 18.33
C VAL A 817 -8.63 -41.20 19.04
N ARG A 818 -8.97 -42.30 18.34
CA ARG A 818 -8.80 -43.65 18.91
C ARG A 818 -7.30 -43.97 19.02
N GLU A 819 -6.88 -44.51 20.16
CA GLU A 819 -5.48 -44.87 20.43
C GLU A 819 -4.86 -45.73 19.32
N ALA A 820 -5.59 -46.73 18.82
CA ALA A 820 -5.15 -47.60 17.72
C ALA A 820 -4.93 -46.89 16.36
N GLN A 821 -5.38 -45.64 16.21
CA GLN A 821 -5.23 -44.83 14.99
C GLN A 821 -4.21 -43.70 15.17
N TRP A 822 -3.64 -43.55 16.37
CA TRP A 822 -2.65 -42.51 16.64
C TRP A 822 -1.31 -42.84 15.96
N LYS A 823 -0.67 -41.81 15.42
CA LYS A 823 0.68 -41.86 14.88
C LYS A 823 1.44 -40.65 15.40
N LEU A 824 2.67 -40.87 15.85
CA LEU A 824 3.54 -39.79 16.29
C LEU A 824 3.76 -38.80 15.16
N LYS A 825 3.47 -37.53 15.44
CA LYS A 825 3.84 -36.43 14.54
C LYS A 825 5.22 -35.92 14.92
N ALA A 826 6.20 -36.19 14.08
CA ALA A 826 7.59 -35.81 14.33
C ALA A 826 7.88 -34.33 14.04
N LEU A 827 6.91 -33.59 13.46
CA LEU A 827 7.08 -32.17 13.13
C LEU A 827 5.84 -31.35 13.46
N LEU A 828 5.98 -30.36 14.34
CA LEU A 828 4.89 -29.52 14.86
C LEU A 828 5.34 -28.06 15.01
N THR A 829 4.40 -27.13 15.14
CA THR A 829 4.73 -25.77 15.61
C THR A 829 4.75 -25.75 17.14
N LEU A 830 5.64 -24.96 17.73
CA LEU A 830 5.78 -24.87 19.19
C LEU A 830 4.45 -24.51 19.87
N LYS A 831 3.67 -23.58 19.29
CA LYS A 831 2.35 -23.20 19.82
C LYS A 831 1.32 -24.33 19.77
N VAL A 832 1.30 -25.13 18.71
CA VAL A 832 0.38 -26.27 18.60
C VAL A 832 0.80 -27.33 19.60
N PHE A 833 2.09 -27.56 19.75
CA PHE A 833 2.65 -28.48 20.71
C PHE A 833 2.33 -28.06 22.16
N GLU A 834 2.56 -26.80 22.54
CA GLU A 834 2.29 -26.28 23.89
C GLU A 834 0.81 -26.24 24.25
N LYS A 835 -0.09 -26.15 23.26
CA LYS A 835 -1.54 -26.32 23.48
C LYS A 835 -1.92 -27.75 23.82
N ILE A 836 -1.13 -28.72 23.36
CA ILE A 836 -1.35 -30.15 23.64
C ILE A 836 -0.62 -30.53 24.93
N PHE A 837 0.62 -30.08 25.10
CA PHE A 837 1.48 -30.47 26.21
C PHE A 837 2.29 -29.27 26.73
N SER A 838 1.70 -28.51 27.66
CA SER A 838 2.29 -27.28 28.19
C SER A 838 3.45 -27.49 29.16
N GLU A 839 3.53 -28.66 29.81
CA GLU A 839 4.52 -28.98 30.86
C GLU A 839 5.80 -29.63 30.32
N TRP A 840 5.98 -29.67 29.01
CA TRP A 840 7.10 -30.36 28.34
C TRP A 840 8.48 -29.90 28.83
N LYS A 841 8.63 -28.65 29.29
CA LYS A 841 9.90 -28.12 29.81
C LYS A 841 10.37 -28.82 31.10
N VAL A 842 9.44 -29.37 31.89
CA VAL A 842 9.77 -30.16 33.10
C VAL A 842 10.47 -31.47 32.73
N TRP A 843 10.26 -31.94 31.50
CA TRP A 843 10.89 -33.15 30.98
C TRP A 843 12.28 -32.91 30.42
N GLN A 844 12.76 -31.66 30.33
CA GLN A 844 14.14 -31.40 29.93
C GLN A 844 15.11 -32.06 30.91
N ARG A 845 16.03 -32.84 30.37
CA ARG A 845 17.15 -33.40 31.14
C ARG A 845 18.10 -32.24 31.47
N LYS A 846 18.44 -32.10 32.75
CA LYS A 846 19.31 -31.03 33.26
C LYS A 846 20.75 -31.17 32.77
#